data_AF-A0A8C0U2A5-F1
#
_entry.id   AF-A0A8C0U2A5-F1
#
_cell.length_a   1.000
_cell.length_b   1.000
_cell.length_c   1.000
_cell.angle_alpha   90.00
_cell.angle_beta   90.00
_cell.angle_gamma   90.00
#
_symmetry.space_group_name_H-M   'P 1'
#
loop_
_entity.id
_entity.type
_entity.pdbx_description
1 polymer ?
#
loop_
_entity_poly.entity_id
_entity_poly.type
_entity_poly.pdbx_seq_one_letter_code
_entity_poly.pdbx_strand_id
1 'polypeptide(L)'
;MGPSHCRTVSINKAINAQEVAVKEKHARNILLKAAPCILGTHHEKGAQTFWSVVNRLPLSGNAVLCWKFCHVFHKLLRDGHSNVLKDSMRYKNELSDMSRMWGHLSEGYGQLCSIYLKLLRTKMEFHTKNPRFPVNLQMSDRQLDEAGENDVNNFFQLTVEMFDYLECELNLFQTVFSSLDMSRSVSVTAAGQCRLAPLIQVILDCSHLYDYTVKLLFKLHSCLPAETLQGHRDRFLEQFRKLKDLFYRSSNLQYFKRLIQIPQLPESPPNFLRASALSEHISPVVVIPAEASSPDSEPITDLVEMDAASQSLFDNKFDDIFGSSFSCDPFNFDSQNGMSKDDKDRLIEQLYGEITALKEELENFKAESARGAVQLRGRVSELEAELAEQQHLKQQAQDESEFLRAELEELKKQREDTEKAQRSLTEIERRAQANEQRYSKLKEKYSELVQNHADLLRKNAEVTKQITVARQAQGDVEREKKELEDSFQRVSEQAQRKSQEQAEVLETLKRELAASRQELQVLQGTLESSTQAGAEQNTQIASLEQERDRLSQGVPAGPAGALSPALAQQESTEWALQQRLAKEQLSLLQGTMLEAKRMVQDALARMEDPAHISCTGSADCLLSQTLAASECTERLRDAHSKYLSDGAGERWQPQALGTGAALAIRAGGHHSGG
;
A
#
# COMPACT_ATOMS: atom_id res chain seq x y z
N MET A 1 -0.99 -21.52 -67.45
CA MET A 1 -1.69 -20.83 -66.34
C MET A 1 -1.04 -19.47 -66.13
N GLY A 2 -1.80 -18.37 -66.10
CA GLY A 2 -1.23 -17.02 -65.98
C GLY A 2 -0.63 -16.71 -64.59
N PRO A 3 0.21 -15.66 -64.47
CA PRO A 3 0.90 -15.29 -63.23
C PRO A 3 -0.04 -15.07 -62.04
N SER A 4 -1.21 -14.45 -62.27
CA SER A 4 -2.20 -14.15 -61.24
C SER A 4 -2.84 -15.41 -60.65
N HIS A 5 -3.03 -16.47 -61.45
CA HIS A 5 -3.60 -17.73 -60.97
C HIS A 5 -2.63 -18.48 -60.04
N CYS A 6 -1.33 -18.46 -60.36
CA CYS A 6 -0.29 -19.06 -59.52
C CYS A 6 -0.16 -18.36 -58.15
N ARG A 7 -0.33 -17.02 -58.12
CA ARG A 7 -0.30 -16.20 -56.89
C ARG A 7 -1.50 -16.48 -55.98
N THR A 8 -2.71 -16.54 -56.52
CA THR A 8 -3.92 -16.90 -55.74
C THR A 8 -3.81 -18.28 -55.12
N VAL A 9 -3.27 -19.27 -55.85
CA VAL A 9 -3.03 -20.61 -55.31
C VAL A 9 -1.99 -20.57 -54.18
N SER A 10 -0.97 -19.72 -54.29
CA SER A 10 0.05 -19.56 -53.25
C SER A 10 -0.50 -18.94 -51.96
N ILE A 11 -1.34 -17.91 -52.06
CA ILE A 11 -2.00 -17.28 -50.90
C ILE A 11 -2.93 -18.28 -50.19
N ASN A 12 -3.77 -19.02 -50.94
CA ASN A 12 -4.65 -20.05 -50.36
C ASN A 12 -3.89 -21.23 -49.74
N LYS A 13 -2.70 -21.56 -50.27
CA LYS A 13 -1.82 -22.56 -49.65
C LYS A 13 -1.16 -22.05 -48.37
N ALA A 14 -0.87 -20.76 -48.27
CA ALA A 14 -0.28 -20.15 -47.08
C ALA A 14 -1.33 -19.94 -45.97
N ILE A 15 -2.51 -19.46 -46.33
CA ILE A 15 -3.63 -19.19 -45.41
C ILE A 15 -4.64 -20.33 -45.55
N ASN A 16 -4.44 -21.39 -44.76
CA ASN A 16 -5.29 -22.59 -44.74
C ASN A 16 -5.70 -22.98 -43.31
N ALA A 17 -6.74 -23.80 -43.19
CA ALA A 17 -7.31 -24.23 -41.91
C ALA A 17 -6.52 -25.32 -41.19
N GLN A 18 -5.45 -25.87 -41.79
CA GLN A 18 -4.69 -26.95 -41.19
C GLN A 18 -3.76 -26.41 -40.09
N GLU A 19 -3.75 -27.02 -38.91
CA GLU A 19 -2.89 -26.60 -37.79
C GLU A 19 -1.45 -27.12 -37.95
N VAL A 20 -0.83 -26.73 -39.06
CA VAL A 20 0.56 -27.03 -39.39
C VAL A 20 1.21 -25.72 -39.79
N ALA A 21 2.46 -25.53 -39.38
CA ALA A 21 3.29 -24.49 -39.99
C ALA A 21 3.21 -24.60 -41.52
N VAL A 22 3.27 -23.47 -42.22
CA VAL A 22 3.15 -23.46 -43.68
C VAL A 22 4.24 -24.37 -44.28
N LYS A 23 3.84 -25.52 -44.87
CA LYS A 23 4.69 -26.71 -45.22
C LYS A 23 6.07 -26.37 -45.81
N GLU A 24 7.01 -27.30 -45.69
CA GLU A 24 8.40 -26.97 -45.37
C GLU A 24 9.45 -27.60 -46.30
N LYS A 25 9.25 -27.72 -47.62
CA LYS A 25 10.22 -28.49 -48.44
C LYS A 25 11.68 -27.99 -48.39
N HIS A 26 11.96 -26.81 -47.83
CA HIS A 26 13.27 -26.36 -47.37
C HIS A 26 13.06 -25.52 -46.09
N ALA A 27 13.44 -26.01 -44.91
CA ALA A 27 13.07 -25.40 -43.63
C ALA A 27 13.51 -23.94 -43.45
N ARG A 28 14.57 -23.46 -44.13
CA ARG A 28 15.02 -22.05 -44.08
C ARG A 28 14.11 -21.06 -44.85
N ASN A 29 13.09 -21.56 -45.56
CA ASN A 29 12.26 -20.82 -46.49
C ASN A 29 10.86 -20.41 -45.97
N ILE A 30 10.70 -20.17 -44.66
CA ILE A 30 9.56 -19.36 -44.18
C ILE A 30 9.56 -17.98 -44.87
N LEU A 31 10.75 -17.48 -45.23
CA LEU A 31 10.95 -16.35 -46.15
C LEU A 31 10.41 -16.61 -47.57
N LEU A 32 10.61 -17.81 -48.12
CA LEU A 32 10.44 -18.11 -49.54
C LEU A 32 9.05 -18.62 -49.94
N LYS A 33 8.20 -19.09 -49.02
CA LYS A 33 6.79 -19.38 -49.34
C LYS A 33 5.87 -18.16 -49.33
N ALA A 34 6.21 -17.15 -48.54
CA ALA A 34 5.64 -15.83 -48.71
C ALA A 34 6.36 -15.06 -49.84
N ALA A 35 7.55 -15.47 -50.29
CA ALA A 35 8.21 -14.81 -51.40
C ALA A 35 7.34 -14.70 -52.66
N PRO A 36 6.56 -15.71 -53.12
CA PRO A 36 5.59 -15.52 -54.20
C PRO A 36 4.54 -14.43 -53.93
N CYS A 37 4.08 -14.29 -52.68
CA CYS A 37 3.14 -13.24 -52.28
C CYS A 37 3.83 -11.87 -52.25
N ILE A 38 5.03 -11.81 -51.68
CA ILE A 38 5.87 -10.61 -51.57
C ILE A 38 6.33 -10.14 -52.96
N LEU A 39 6.98 -11.01 -53.74
CA LEU A 39 7.32 -10.81 -55.16
C LEU A 39 6.07 -10.42 -55.96
N GLY A 40 4.93 -11.04 -55.67
CA GLY A 40 3.64 -10.68 -56.24
C GLY A 40 3.30 -9.20 -56.03
N THR A 41 3.47 -8.68 -54.81
CA THR A 41 3.23 -7.25 -54.51
C THR A 41 4.23 -6.33 -55.20
N HIS A 42 5.48 -6.74 -55.37
CA HIS A 42 6.49 -5.95 -56.10
C HIS A 42 6.19 -5.91 -57.59
N HIS A 43 5.73 -7.01 -58.18
CA HIS A 43 5.27 -7.05 -59.57
C HIS A 43 3.99 -6.24 -59.81
N GLU A 44 3.05 -6.25 -58.87
CA GLU A 44 1.76 -5.54 -58.96
C GLU A 44 1.82 -4.11 -58.41
N LYS A 45 2.96 -3.71 -57.83
CA LYS A 45 3.16 -2.44 -57.13
C LYS A 45 2.13 -2.15 -56.03
N GLY A 46 1.64 -3.19 -55.34
CA GLY A 46 0.59 -3.06 -54.33
C GLY A 46 0.08 -4.40 -53.78
N ALA A 47 -0.91 -4.35 -52.90
CA ALA A 47 -1.48 -5.51 -52.18
C ALA A 47 -2.85 -5.97 -52.74
N GLN A 48 -3.21 -5.56 -53.96
CA GLN A 48 -4.57 -5.75 -54.49
C GLN A 48 -4.97 -7.22 -54.61
N THR A 49 -4.11 -8.08 -55.19
CA THR A 49 -4.40 -9.52 -55.29
C THR A 49 -4.47 -10.19 -53.92
N PHE A 50 -3.63 -9.77 -52.97
CA PHE A 50 -3.66 -10.29 -51.60
C PHE A 50 -5.03 -10.05 -50.95
N TRP A 51 -5.49 -8.80 -50.94
CA TRP A 51 -6.77 -8.44 -50.34
C TRP A 51 -7.98 -9.02 -51.10
N SER A 52 -7.89 -9.15 -52.44
CA SER A 52 -8.95 -9.80 -53.24
C SER A 52 -9.17 -11.27 -52.85
N VAL A 53 -8.11 -11.98 -52.47
CA VAL A 53 -8.17 -13.36 -52.00
C VAL A 53 -8.59 -13.42 -50.53
N VAL A 54 -7.97 -12.61 -49.66
CA VAL A 54 -8.24 -12.58 -48.22
C VAL A 54 -9.70 -12.28 -47.91
N ASN A 55 -10.32 -11.35 -48.64
CA ASN A 55 -11.73 -10.98 -48.43
C ASN A 55 -12.72 -12.10 -48.75
N ARG A 56 -12.26 -13.19 -49.38
CA ARG A 56 -13.07 -14.40 -49.65
C ARG A 56 -12.85 -15.50 -48.61
N LEU A 57 -11.89 -15.34 -47.70
CA LEU A 57 -11.58 -16.31 -46.67
C LEU A 57 -12.47 -16.10 -45.44
N PRO A 58 -12.97 -17.17 -44.79
CA PRO A 58 -13.80 -17.06 -43.59
C PRO A 58 -12.94 -16.79 -42.33
N LEU A 59 -12.25 -15.65 -42.30
CA LEU A 59 -11.33 -15.29 -41.22
C LEU A 59 -12.00 -15.15 -39.85
N SER A 60 -13.28 -14.78 -39.81
CA SER A 60 -14.07 -14.70 -38.57
C SER A 60 -14.59 -16.07 -38.08
N GLY A 61 -14.66 -17.06 -38.96
CA GLY A 61 -15.19 -18.39 -38.64
C GLY A 61 -14.12 -19.41 -38.23
N ASN A 62 -12.83 -19.11 -38.43
CA ASN A 62 -11.74 -20.05 -38.16
C ASN A 62 -10.50 -19.32 -37.64
N ALA A 63 -10.18 -19.58 -36.37
CA ALA A 63 -9.09 -18.91 -35.67
C ALA A 63 -7.70 -19.29 -36.24
N VAL A 64 -7.50 -20.52 -36.72
CA VAL A 64 -6.22 -20.92 -37.35
C VAL A 64 -6.01 -20.20 -38.69
N LEU A 65 -7.09 -20.05 -39.47
CA LEU A 65 -7.06 -19.23 -40.70
C LEU A 65 -6.72 -17.77 -40.39
N CYS A 66 -7.36 -17.18 -39.39
CA CYS A 66 -7.08 -15.82 -38.93
C CYS A 66 -5.62 -15.66 -38.47
N TRP A 67 -5.10 -16.62 -37.71
CA TRP A 67 -3.72 -16.64 -37.22
C TRP A 67 -2.72 -16.65 -38.37
N LYS A 68 -2.92 -17.52 -39.37
CA LYS A 68 -2.07 -17.57 -40.56
C LYS A 68 -2.20 -16.34 -41.44
N PHE A 69 -3.41 -15.78 -41.55
CA PHE A 69 -3.61 -14.49 -42.19
C PHE A 69 -2.76 -13.41 -41.51
N CYS A 70 -2.82 -13.29 -40.19
CA CYS A 70 -2.03 -12.30 -39.45
C CYS A 70 -0.53 -12.49 -39.70
N HIS A 71 -0.05 -13.74 -39.70
CA HIS A 71 1.35 -14.05 -40.01
C HIS A 71 1.77 -13.62 -41.42
N VAL A 72 1.01 -14.03 -42.44
CA VAL A 72 1.32 -13.70 -43.83
C VAL A 72 1.22 -12.18 -44.06
N PHE A 73 0.24 -11.52 -43.43
CA PHE A 73 0.06 -10.09 -43.54
C PHE A 73 1.17 -9.30 -42.83
N HIS A 74 1.61 -9.73 -41.63
CA HIS A 74 2.77 -9.14 -40.95
C HIS A 74 4.00 -9.20 -41.86
N LYS A 75 4.23 -10.37 -42.45
CA LYS A 75 5.35 -10.56 -43.37
C LYS A 75 5.22 -9.70 -44.63
N LEU A 76 4.01 -9.54 -45.16
CA LEU A 76 3.74 -8.67 -46.31
C LEU A 76 4.00 -7.19 -45.99
N LEU A 77 3.66 -6.74 -44.78
CA LEU A 77 4.00 -5.40 -44.33
C LEU A 77 5.51 -5.22 -44.26
N ARG A 78 6.24 -6.21 -43.71
CA ARG A 78 7.70 -6.13 -43.55
C ARG A 78 8.46 -6.15 -44.88
N ASP A 79 8.17 -7.12 -45.75
CA ASP A 79 8.99 -7.42 -46.93
C ASP A 79 8.33 -7.00 -48.28
N GLY A 80 7.07 -6.58 -48.26
CA GLY A 80 6.29 -6.26 -49.46
C GLY A 80 6.63 -4.92 -50.12
N HIS A 81 5.95 -4.62 -51.24
CA HIS A 81 6.08 -3.33 -51.91
C HIS A 81 5.65 -2.17 -51.00
N SER A 82 6.25 -0.98 -51.14
CA SER A 82 5.97 0.19 -50.29
C SER A 82 4.49 0.62 -50.26
N ASN A 83 3.74 0.36 -51.34
CA ASN A 83 2.31 0.61 -51.42
C ASN A 83 1.44 -0.37 -50.62
N VAL A 84 1.98 -1.50 -50.15
CA VAL A 84 1.21 -2.48 -49.35
C VAL A 84 0.61 -1.82 -48.13
N LEU A 85 1.37 -0.97 -47.42
CA LEU A 85 0.87 -0.23 -46.27
C LEU A 85 -0.32 0.67 -46.66
N LYS A 86 -0.15 1.49 -47.69
CA LYS A 86 -1.17 2.43 -48.19
C LYS A 86 -2.44 1.70 -48.62
N ASP A 87 -2.30 0.63 -49.40
CA ASP A 87 -3.41 -0.21 -49.87
C ASP A 87 -4.17 -0.86 -48.72
N SER A 88 -3.47 -1.22 -47.65
CA SER A 88 -4.02 -1.96 -46.51
C SER A 88 -4.75 -1.08 -45.51
N MET A 89 -4.46 0.23 -45.46
CA MET A 89 -5.10 1.17 -44.51
C MET A 89 -6.63 1.20 -44.64
N ARG A 90 -7.19 0.92 -45.81
CA ARG A 90 -8.64 0.83 -46.03
C ARG A 90 -9.31 -0.28 -45.20
N TYR A 91 -8.57 -1.32 -44.83
CA TYR A 91 -9.06 -2.45 -44.05
C TYR A 91 -8.84 -2.29 -42.54
N LYS A 92 -8.29 -1.15 -42.09
CA LYS A 92 -7.98 -0.89 -40.67
C LYS A 92 -9.17 -1.13 -39.74
N ASN A 93 -10.37 -0.67 -40.13
CA ASN A 93 -11.57 -0.80 -39.32
C ASN A 93 -12.03 -2.26 -39.24
N GLU A 94 -12.00 -2.99 -40.37
CA GLU A 94 -12.32 -4.43 -40.40
C GLU A 94 -11.38 -5.25 -39.51
N LEU A 95 -10.07 -4.95 -39.53
CA LEU A 95 -9.10 -5.59 -38.64
C LEU A 95 -9.38 -5.27 -37.15
N SER A 96 -9.85 -4.06 -36.86
CA SER A 96 -10.23 -3.64 -35.51
C SER A 96 -11.46 -4.39 -35.01
N ASP A 97 -12.49 -4.52 -35.84
CA ASP A 97 -13.70 -5.27 -35.50
C ASP A 97 -13.42 -6.77 -35.32
N MET A 98 -12.57 -7.34 -36.19
CA MET A 98 -12.13 -8.72 -36.07
C MET A 98 -11.30 -8.95 -34.79
N SER A 99 -10.43 -8.00 -34.42
CA SER A 99 -9.66 -8.05 -33.16
C SER A 99 -10.59 -8.06 -31.94
N ARG A 100 -11.62 -7.21 -31.94
CA ARG A 100 -12.63 -7.13 -30.87
C ARG A 100 -13.46 -8.41 -30.78
N MET A 101 -13.90 -8.96 -31.91
CA MET A 101 -14.64 -10.22 -31.97
C MET A 101 -13.84 -11.37 -31.34
N TRP A 102 -12.58 -11.56 -31.78
CA TRP A 102 -11.73 -12.62 -31.25
C TRP A 102 -11.34 -12.40 -29.78
N GLY A 103 -11.36 -11.15 -29.30
CA GLY A 103 -11.06 -10.79 -27.92
C GLY A 103 -12.07 -11.31 -26.89
N HIS A 104 -13.27 -11.75 -27.33
CA HIS A 104 -14.23 -12.41 -26.45
C HIS A 104 -13.85 -13.87 -26.13
N LEU A 105 -12.93 -14.48 -26.91
CA LEU A 105 -12.42 -15.81 -26.64
C LEU A 105 -11.17 -15.71 -25.76
N SER A 106 -11.25 -16.22 -24.54
CA SER A 106 -10.16 -16.14 -23.55
C SER A 106 -9.04 -17.14 -23.78
N GLU A 107 -9.20 -18.13 -24.66
CA GLU A 107 -8.26 -19.24 -24.83
C GLU A 107 -8.03 -19.62 -26.31
N GLY A 108 -6.90 -20.28 -26.56
CA GLY A 108 -6.52 -20.81 -27.87
C GLY A 108 -6.18 -19.73 -28.90
N TYR A 109 -6.34 -20.06 -30.19
CA TYR A 109 -6.02 -19.13 -31.28
C TYR A 109 -6.87 -17.86 -31.29
N GLY A 110 -8.05 -17.84 -30.67
CA GLY A 110 -8.90 -16.64 -30.60
C GLY A 110 -8.18 -15.49 -29.90
N GLN A 111 -7.70 -15.74 -28.68
CA GLN A 111 -6.91 -14.76 -27.91
C GLN A 111 -5.66 -14.32 -28.68
N LEU A 112 -4.93 -15.28 -29.29
CA LEU A 112 -3.75 -15.01 -30.08
C LEU A 112 -4.05 -14.10 -31.29
N CYS A 113 -5.14 -14.37 -32.01
CA CYS A 113 -5.58 -13.56 -33.15
C CYS A 113 -5.97 -12.14 -32.72
N SER A 114 -6.69 -11.99 -31.60
CA SER A 114 -7.08 -10.67 -31.09
C SER A 114 -5.86 -9.77 -30.85
N ILE A 115 -4.85 -10.30 -30.17
CA ILE A 115 -3.62 -9.58 -29.84
C ILE A 115 -2.78 -9.32 -31.11
N TYR A 116 -2.71 -10.29 -32.02
CA TYR A 116 -1.95 -10.11 -33.26
C TYR A 116 -2.59 -9.06 -34.19
N LEU A 117 -3.92 -9.05 -34.32
CA LEU A 117 -4.62 -8.01 -35.07
C LEU A 117 -4.42 -6.62 -34.46
N LYS A 118 -4.37 -6.53 -33.12
CA LYS A 118 -4.02 -5.28 -32.42
C LYS A 118 -2.59 -4.83 -32.78
N LEU A 119 -1.62 -5.76 -32.74
CA LEU A 119 -0.24 -5.48 -33.15
C LEU A 119 -0.15 -4.96 -34.59
N LEU A 120 -0.78 -5.66 -35.55
CA LEU A 120 -0.77 -5.28 -36.96
C LEU A 120 -1.34 -3.88 -37.19
N ARG A 121 -2.40 -3.53 -36.46
CA ARG A 121 -2.96 -2.18 -36.50
C ARG A 121 -1.98 -1.14 -35.95
N THR A 122 -1.36 -1.41 -34.80
CA THR A 122 -0.33 -0.52 -34.22
C THR A 122 0.84 -0.32 -35.20
N LYS A 123 1.34 -1.39 -35.83
CA LYS A 123 2.38 -1.32 -36.86
C LYS A 123 1.96 -0.42 -38.03
N MET A 124 0.75 -0.64 -38.57
CA MET A 124 0.23 0.17 -39.68
C MET A 124 0.09 1.66 -39.31
N GLU A 125 -0.43 1.95 -38.10
CA GLU A 125 -0.59 3.32 -37.60
C GLU A 125 0.76 4.01 -37.38
N PHE A 126 1.73 3.30 -36.78
CA PHE A 126 3.08 3.81 -36.56
C PHE A 126 3.75 4.23 -37.87
N HIS A 127 3.77 3.35 -38.88
CA HIS A 127 4.40 3.66 -40.17
C HIS A 127 3.60 4.67 -41.00
N THR A 128 2.30 4.83 -40.76
CA THR A 128 1.50 5.90 -41.39
C THR A 128 1.83 7.26 -40.78
N LYS A 129 2.00 7.33 -39.45
CA LYS A 129 2.39 8.56 -38.74
C LYS A 129 3.85 8.93 -38.98
N ASN A 130 4.71 7.94 -39.19
CA ASN A 130 6.15 8.11 -39.33
C ASN A 130 6.67 7.58 -40.70
N PRO A 131 6.38 8.25 -41.84
CA PRO A 131 6.73 7.76 -43.17
C PRO A 131 8.23 7.61 -43.44
N ARG A 132 9.09 8.26 -42.64
CA ARG A 132 10.55 8.15 -42.71
C ARG A 132 11.05 6.78 -42.25
N PHE A 133 10.27 6.05 -41.45
CA PHE A 133 10.60 4.72 -40.99
C PHE A 133 10.18 3.66 -42.01
N PRO A 134 11.13 2.89 -42.59
CA PRO A 134 10.78 1.81 -43.48
C PRO A 134 10.04 0.71 -42.70
N VAL A 135 9.13 0.00 -43.38
CA VAL A 135 8.22 -0.96 -42.73
C VAL A 135 8.93 -2.21 -42.18
N ASN A 136 10.13 -2.48 -42.68
CA ASN A 136 11.05 -3.51 -42.15
C ASN A 136 11.89 -3.04 -40.96
N LEU A 137 11.73 -1.77 -40.55
CA LEU A 137 12.47 -1.11 -39.48
C LEU A 137 13.99 -1.10 -39.67
N GLN A 138 14.51 -1.26 -40.89
CA GLN A 138 15.95 -1.20 -41.14
C GLN A 138 16.38 0.20 -41.55
N MET A 139 17.02 0.93 -40.65
CA MET A 139 17.55 2.27 -40.93
C MET A 139 18.89 2.49 -40.22
N SER A 140 19.70 3.39 -40.75
CA SER A 140 20.95 3.82 -40.13
C SER A 140 20.73 4.85 -39.02
N ASP A 141 21.72 5.01 -38.14
CA ASP A 141 21.67 5.98 -37.03
C ASP A 141 21.46 7.41 -37.51
N ARG A 142 22.08 7.77 -38.64
CA ARG A 142 21.88 9.07 -39.29
C ARG A 142 20.41 9.27 -39.70
N GLN A 143 19.78 8.25 -40.29
CA GLN A 143 18.38 8.34 -40.68
C GLN A 143 17.46 8.42 -39.46
N LEU A 144 17.85 7.81 -38.32
CA LEU A 144 17.08 7.87 -37.08
C LEU A 144 17.11 9.29 -36.50
N ASP A 145 18.27 9.94 -36.57
CA ASP A 145 18.42 11.33 -36.17
C ASP A 145 17.64 12.28 -37.08
N GLU A 146 17.70 12.07 -38.40
CA GLU A 146 16.92 12.81 -39.38
C GLU A 146 15.41 12.60 -39.17
N ALA A 147 14.97 11.43 -38.70
CA ALA A 147 13.57 11.12 -38.48
C ALA A 147 12.93 11.93 -37.33
N GLY A 148 13.69 12.28 -36.29
CA GLY A 148 13.22 13.19 -35.24
C GLY A 148 13.42 14.67 -35.55
N GLU A 149 13.88 15.02 -36.76
CA GLU A 149 13.99 16.41 -37.24
C GLU A 149 14.80 17.36 -36.34
N ASN A 150 15.71 16.80 -35.53
CA ASN A 150 16.45 17.53 -34.48
C ASN A 150 15.55 18.26 -33.46
N ASP A 151 14.28 17.92 -33.35
CA ASP A 151 13.34 18.47 -32.36
C ASP A 151 13.16 17.48 -31.21
N VAL A 152 13.40 17.96 -29.99
CA VAL A 152 13.26 17.19 -28.74
C VAL A 152 11.84 16.65 -28.57
N ASN A 153 10.82 17.41 -28.97
CA ASN A 153 9.42 16.97 -28.88
C ASN A 153 9.15 15.79 -29.81
N ASN A 154 9.73 15.83 -31.02
CA ASN A 154 9.61 14.73 -31.98
C ASN A 154 10.34 13.49 -31.46
N PHE A 155 11.55 13.60 -30.91
CA PHE A 155 12.23 12.45 -30.29
C PHE A 155 11.44 11.90 -29.10
N PHE A 156 10.83 12.76 -28.29
CA PHE A 156 10.04 12.34 -27.14
C PHE A 156 8.82 11.55 -27.59
N GLN A 157 8.03 12.12 -28.51
CA GLN A 157 6.85 11.45 -29.07
C GLN A 157 7.21 10.15 -29.78
N LEU A 158 8.26 10.16 -30.60
CA LEU A 158 8.76 8.98 -31.30
C LEU A 158 9.15 7.88 -30.32
N THR A 159 9.81 8.22 -29.20
CA THR A 159 10.19 7.24 -28.18
C THR A 159 8.97 6.61 -27.51
N VAL A 160 7.94 7.41 -27.21
CA VAL A 160 6.66 6.90 -26.67
C VAL A 160 5.99 5.95 -27.66
N GLU A 161 5.92 6.32 -28.94
CA GLU A 161 5.33 5.48 -29.99
C GLU A 161 6.12 4.17 -30.21
N MET A 162 7.46 4.23 -30.11
CA MET A 162 8.31 3.04 -30.15
C MET A 162 8.07 2.11 -28.97
N PHE A 163 7.88 2.67 -27.75
CA PHE A 163 7.51 1.86 -26.59
C PHE A 163 6.15 1.19 -26.74
N ASP A 164 5.15 1.90 -27.27
CA ASP A 164 3.81 1.34 -27.49
C ASP A 164 3.82 0.22 -28.54
N TYR A 165 4.65 0.38 -29.58
CA TYR A 165 4.85 -0.64 -30.59
C TYR A 165 5.58 -1.86 -30.02
N LEU A 166 6.72 -1.68 -29.34
CA LEU A 166 7.48 -2.76 -28.71
C LEU A 166 6.63 -3.50 -27.66
N GLU A 167 5.78 -2.80 -26.91
CA GLU A 167 4.86 -3.40 -25.96
C GLU A 167 3.84 -4.31 -26.64
N CYS A 168 3.29 -3.92 -27.81
CA CYS A 168 2.39 -4.79 -28.57
C CYS A 168 3.11 -6.05 -29.07
N GLU A 169 4.36 -5.94 -29.53
CA GLU A 169 5.18 -7.08 -29.96
C GLU A 169 5.45 -8.04 -28.79
N LEU A 170 5.89 -7.51 -27.65
CA LEU A 170 6.15 -8.28 -26.44
C LEU A 170 4.90 -8.98 -25.89
N ASN A 171 3.73 -8.32 -25.94
CA ASN A 171 2.46 -8.90 -25.52
C ASN A 171 2.06 -10.09 -26.40
N LEU A 172 2.23 -9.99 -27.72
CA LEU A 172 1.99 -11.12 -28.62
C LEU A 172 2.95 -12.27 -28.33
N PHE A 173 4.24 -11.96 -28.18
CA PHE A 173 5.29 -12.92 -27.86
C PHE A 173 4.97 -13.71 -26.59
N GLN A 174 4.69 -12.99 -25.51
CA GLN A 174 4.37 -13.59 -24.21
C GLN A 174 3.09 -14.41 -24.28
N THR A 175 2.04 -13.95 -24.96
CA THR A 175 0.79 -14.71 -25.06
C THR A 175 0.97 -15.99 -25.87
N VAL A 176 1.74 -15.96 -26.96
CA VAL A 176 2.08 -17.19 -27.70
C VAL A 176 2.81 -18.17 -26.79
N PHE A 177 3.78 -17.70 -26.01
CA PHE A 177 4.48 -18.56 -25.05
C PHE A 177 3.53 -19.12 -23.98
N SER A 178 2.69 -18.30 -23.37
CA SER A 178 1.68 -18.76 -22.41
C SER A 178 0.67 -19.75 -22.99
N SER A 179 0.44 -19.73 -24.31
CA SER A 179 -0.45 -20.67 -25.00
C SER A 179 0.18 -22.03 -25.31
N LEU A 180 1.50 -22.15 -25.14
CA LEU A 180 2.24 -23.38 -25.38
C LEU A 180 2.48 -24.09 -24.05
N ASP A 181 2.28 -25.40 -24.01
CA ASP A 181 2.72 -26.21 -22.89
C ASP A 181 4.26 -26.19 -22.84
N MET A 182 4.88 -25.91 -21.71
CA MET A 182 6.33 -25.64 -21.61
C MET A 182 7.21 -26.89 -21.69
N SER A 183 6.72 -27.98 -22.28
CA SER A 183 7.52 -29.19 -22.55
C SER A 183 8.38 -29.03 -23.80
N ARG A 184 9.61 -29.56 -23.78
CA ARG A 184 10.59 -29.42 -24.89
C ARG A 184 10.09 -29.91 -26.25
N SER A 185 9.13 -30.83 -26.27
CA SER A 185 8.59 -31.45 -27.50
C SER A 185 7.69 -30.50 -28.30
N VAL A 186 7.18 -29.41 -27.72
CA VAL A 186 6.22 -28.52 -28.40
C VAL A 186 6.83 -27.83 -29.64
N SER A 187 8.13 -27.52 -29.61
CA SER A 187 8.86 -26.95 -30.77
C SER A 187 8.99 -27.91 -31.97
N VAL A 188 8.65 -29.19 -31.78
CA VAL A 188 8.70 -30.24 -32.80
C VAL A 188 7.29 -30.59 -33.33
N THR A 189 6.23 -30.25 -32.57
CA THR A 189 4.84 -30.49 -33.00
C THR A 189 4.41 -29.55 -34.12
N ALA A 190 3.63 -30.05 -35.08
CA ALA A 190 3.07 -29.24 -36.17
C ALA A 190 2.23 -28.04 -35.66
N ALA A 191 1.45 -28.26 -34.59
CA ALA A 191 0.66 -27.25 -33.93
C ALA A 191 1.51 -26.18 -33.22
N GLY A 192 2.53 -26.61 -32.46
CA GLY A 192 3.47 -25.70 -31.81
C GLY A 192 4.25 -24.86 -32.80
N GLN A 193 4.73 -25.45 -33.90
CA GLN A 193 5.38 -24.71 -34.98
C GLN A 193 4.44 -23.71 -35.67
N CYS A 194 3.16 -24.04 -35.84
CA CYS A 194 2.16 -23.12 -36.37
C CYS A 194 1.99 -21.87 -35.49
N ARG A 195 2.07 -22.03 -34.16
CA ARG A 195 2.03 -20.92 -33.19
C ARG A 195 3.36 -20.17 -33.09
N LEU A 196 4.50 -20.85 -33.23
CA LEU A 196 5.83 -20.24 -33.12
C LEU A 196 6.26 -19.48 -34.38
N ALA A 197 5.81 -19.90 -35.58
CA ALA A 197 6.23 -19.29 -36.85
C ALA A 197 6.12 -17.76 -36.91
N PRO A 198 5.04 -17.13 -36.39
CA PRO A 198 4.91 -15.69 -36.46
C PRO A 198 5.86 -14.92 -35.56
N LEU A 199 6.37 -15.56 -34.50
CA LEU A 199 7.34 -14.94 -33.59
C LEU A 199 8.68 -14.63 -34.25
N ILE A 200 8.99 -15.23 -35.40
CA ILE A 200 10.17 -14.82 -36.18
C ILE A 200 10.05 -13.34 -36.57
N GLN A 201 8.87 -12.89 -37.00
CA GLN A 201 8.65 -11.49 -37.36
C GLN A 201 8.72 -10.59 -36.12
N VAL A 202 8.10 -11.04 -35.01
CA VAL A 202 8.14 -10.35 -33.72
C VAL A 202 9.57 -10.17 -33.22
N ILE A 203 10.42 -11.22 -33.27
CA ILE A 203 11.83 -11.15 -32.85
C ILE A 203 12.60 -10.16 -33.70
N LEU A 204 12.38 -10.16 -35.02
CA LEU A 204 13.02 -9.21 -35.93
C LEU A 204 12.60 -7.77 -35.61
N ASP A 205 11.31 -7.50 -35.39
CA ASP A 205 10.81 -6.16 -35.06
C ASP A 205 11.31 -5.72 -33.67
N CYS A 206 11.22 -6.57 -32.65
CA CYS A 206 11.72 -6.31 -31.30
C CYS A 206 13.21 -5.93 -31.27
N SER A 207 14.04 -6.60 -32.07
CA SER A 207 15.48 -6.31 -32.16
C SER A 207 15.74 -4.86 -32.60
N HIS A 208 15.07 -4.40 -33.65
CA HIS A 208 15.22 -3.03 -34.15
C HIS A 208 14.58 -2.01 -33.20
N LEU A 209 13.38 -2.29 -32.68
CA LEU A 209 12.70 -1.40 -31.74
C LEU A 209 13.50 -1.20 -30.45
N TYR A 210 14.13 -2.27 -29.94
CA TYR A 210 15.03 -2.17 -28.80
C TYR A 210 16.25 -1.28 -29.11
N ASP A 211 16.89 -1.49 -30.25
CA ASP A 211 18.05 -0.68 -30.64
C ASP A 211 17.69 0.81 -30.76
N TYR A 212 16.56 1.13 -31.40
CA TYR A 212 16.10 2.50 -31.53
C TYR A 212 15.67 3.12 -30.20
N THR A 213 14.98 2.38 -29.33
CA THR A 213 14.61 2.90 -28.00
C THR A 213 15.85 3.21 -27.16
N VAL A 214 16.91 2.40 -27.21
CA VAL A 214 18.18 2.72 -26.54
C VAL A 214 18.77 4.02 -27.09
N LYS A 215 18.93 4.13 -28.41
CA LYS A 215 19.53 5.30 -29.07
C LYS A 215 18.74 6.58 -28.82
N LEU A 216 17.41 6.52 -28.97
CA LEU A 216 16.51 7.64 -28.71
C LEU A 216 16.54 8.06 -27.24
N LEU A 217 16.62 7.12 -26.29
CA LEU A 217 16.63 7.44 -24.88
C LEU A 217 17.95 8.12 -24.47
N PHE A 218 19.10 7.70 -25.01
CA PHE A 218 20.36 8.44 -24.85
C PHE A 218 20.27 9.85 -25.45
N LYS A 219 19.64 9.99 -26.62
CA LYS A 219 19.44 11.30 -27.26
C LYS A 219 18.55 12.21 -26.40
N LEU A 220 17.46 11.70 -25.84
CA LEU A 220 16.61 12.45 -24.92
C LEU A 220 17.37 12.87 -23.66
N HIS A 221 18.19 12.00 -23.07
CA HIS A 221 19.02 12.34 -21.91
C HIS A 221 20.10 13.39 -22.22
N SER A 222 20.48 13.57 -23.49
CA SER A 222 21.38 14.67 -23.90
C SER A 222 20.67 16.04 -23.97
N CYS A 223 19.34 16.05 -24.09
CA CYS A 223 18.55 17.26 -24.30
C CYS A 223 17.63 17.62 -23.12
N LEU A 224 17.31 16.66 -22.25
CA LEU A 224 16.34 16.80 -21.16
C LEU A 224 16.90 16.36 -19.80
N PRO A 225 16.43 16.97 -18.69
CA PRO A 225 16.81 16.55 -17.35
C PRO A 225 16.41 15.09 -17.04
N ALA A 226 17.21 14.43 -16.21
CA ALA A 226 16.99 13.04 -15.82
C ALA A 226 15.63 12.80 -15.14
N GLU A 227 15.11 13.79 -14.40
CA GLU A 227 13.81 13.70 -13.72
C GLU A 227 12.65 13.63 -14.72
N THR A 228 12.73 14.36 -15.84
CA THR A 228 11.68 14.37 -16.88
C THR A 228 11.56 13.01 -17.59
N LEU A 229 12.65 12.25 -17.66
CA LEU A 229 12.72 10.96 -18.35
C LEU A 229 12.55 9.76 -17.42
N GLN A 230 12.19 9.96 -16.15
CA GLN A 230 11.98 8.86 -15.20
C GLN A 230 11.01 7.81 -15.74
N GLY A 231 9.84 8.24 -16.22
CA GLY A 231 8.84 7.32 -16.79
C GLY A 231 9.33 6.56 -18.03
N HIS A 232 10.23 7.16 -18.83
CA HIS A 232 10.81 6.47 -20.00
C HIS A 232 11.79 5.38 -19.56
N ARG A 233 12.61 5.66 -18.55
CA ARG A 233 13.53 4.68 -17.96
C ARG A 233 12.78 3.51 -17.33
N ASP A 234 11.68 3.79 -16.61
CA ASP A 234 10.87 2.76 -15.97
C ASP A 234 10.21 1.84 -17.02
N ARG A 235 9.59 2.42 -18.07
CA ARG A 235 9.04 1.66 -19.20
C ARG A 235 10.12 0.84 -19.91
N PHE A 236 11.28 1.43 -20.19
CA PHE A 236 12.40 0.73 -20.81
C PHE A 236 12.87 -0.46 -19.97
N LEU A 237 13.04 -0.28 -18.65
CA LEU A 237 13.48 -1.35 -17.75
C LEU A 237 12.49 -2.51 -17.72
N GLU A 238 11.18 -2.22 -17.72
CA GLU A 238 10.16 -3.25 -17.79
C GLU A 238 10.22 -4.02 -19.13
N GLN A 239 10.27 -3.29 -20.25
CA GLN A 239 10.33 -3.91 -21.58
C GLN A 239 11.63 -4.68 -21.81
N PHE A 240 12.77 -4.17 -21.32
CA PHE A 240 14.06 -4.85 -21.38
C PHE A 240 14.05 -6.19 -20.65
N ARG A 241 13.49 -6.25 -19.43
CA ARG A 241 13.39 -7.52 -18.68
C ARG A 241 12.55 -8.55 -19.42
N LYS A 242 11.40 -8.14 -19.96
CA LYS A 242 10.52 -9.01 -20.77
C LYS A 242 11.24 -9.50 -22.03
N LEU A 243 11.86 -8.59 -22.77
CA LEU A 243 12.56 -8.90 -24.01
C LEU A 243 13.73 -9.86 -23.78
N LYS A 244 14.55 -9.61 -22.74
CA LYS A 244 15.69 -10.46 -22.37
C LYS A 244 15.26 -11.88 -22.05
N ASP A 245 14.23 -12.05 -21.23
CA ASP A 245 13.70 -13.37 -20.88
C ASP A 245 13.14 -14.10 -22.13
N LEU A 246 12.37 -13.40 -22.96
CA LEU A 246 11.79 -13.99 -24.18
C LEU A 246 12.87 -14.37 -25.20
N PHE A 247 13.87 -13.53 -25.43
CA PHE A 247 14.99 -13.84 -26.34
C PHE A 247 15.80 -15.03 -25.83
N TYR A 248 16.10 -15.07 -24.53
CA TYR A 248 16.79 -16.20 -23.91
C TYR A 248 15.99 -17.51 -24.09
N ARG A 249 14.71 -17.53 -23.71
CA ARG A 249 13.86 -18.73 -23.88
C ARG A 249 13.76 -19.16 -25.34
N SER A 250 13.63 -18.20 -26.26
CA SER A 250 13.49 -18.48 -27.69
C SER A 250 14.78 -19.00 -28.31
N SER A 251 15.94 -18.48 -27.89
CA SER A 251 17.25 -18.97 -28.33
C SER A 251 17.49 -20.45 -27.97
N ASN A 252 16.79 -20.95 -26.95
CA ASN A 252 16.86 -22.33 -26.49
C ASN A 252 15.89 -23.28 -27.22
N LEU A 253 14.92 -22.78 -27.98
CA LEU A 253 13.96 -23.61 -28.71
C LEU A 253 14.54 -24.14 -30.03
N GLN A 254 14.36 -25.44 -30.27
CA GLN A 254 14.86 -26.13 -31.48
C GLN A 254 14.24 -25.60 -32.78
N TYR A 255 13.04 -25.03 -32.70
CA TYR A 255 12.39 -24.39 -33.84
C TYR A 255 13.20 -23.18 -34.32
N PHE A 256 13.56 -22.25 -33.42
CA PHE A 256 14.27 -21.03 -33.79
C PHE A 256 15.74 -21.29 -34.12
N LYS A 257 16.44 -22.17 -33.39
CA LYS A 257 17.86 -22.51 -33.65
C LYS A 257 18.14 -22.91 -35.10
N ARG A 258 17.18 -23.55 -35.77
CA ARG A 258 17.29 -23.99 -37.17
C ARG A 258 17.02 -22.88 -38.19
N LEU A 259 16.33 -21.81 -37.78
CA LEU A 259 15.75 -20.81 -38.68
C LEU A 259 16.42 -19.43 -38.57
N ILE A 260 16.74 -19.00 -37.36
CA ILE A 260 17.31 -17.67 -37.07
C ILE A 260 18.32 -17.75 -35.93
N GLN A 261 19.32 -16.87 -35.96
CA GLN A 261 20.21 -16.66 -34.82
C GLN A 261 19.69 -15.49 -33.98
N ILE A 262 19.19 -15.82 -32.78
CA ILE A 262 18.67 -14.83 -31.84
C ILE A 262 19.83 -14.29 -30.99
N PRO A 263 20.10 -12.96 -31.01
CA PRO A 263 21.16 -12.37 -30.22
C PRO A 263 20.85 -12.43 -28.73
N GLN A 264 21.88 -12.63 -27.90
CA GLN A 264 21.75 -12.51 -26.45
C GLN A 264 21.84 -11.03 -26.06
N LEU A 265 20.90 -10.56 -25.24
CA LEU A 265 20.93 -9.21 -24.69
C LEU A 265 21.90 -9.12 -23.50
N PRO A 266 22.49 -7.93 -23.23
CA PRO A 266 23.40 -7.73 -22.11
C PRO A 266 22.82 -8.15 -20.74
N GLU A 267 23.69 -8.48 -19.78
CA GLU A 267 23.22 -8.88 -18.45
C GLU A 267 22.49 -7.74 -17.72
N SER A 268 23.05 -6.53 -17.76
CA SER A 268 22.49 -5.31 -17.18
C SER A 268 21.97 -4.37 -18.27
N PRO A 269 20.88 -3.62 -18.02
CA PRO A 269 20.41 -2.59 -18.96
C PRO A 269 21.44 -1.46 -19.12
N PRO A 270 21.46 -0.76 -20.28
CA PRO A 270 22.32 0.40 -20.49
C PRO A 270 22.10 1.49 -19.44
N ASN A 271 23.18 2.10 -18.97
CA ASN A 271 23.09 3.24 -18.04
C ASN A 271 22.95 4.56 -18.80
N PHE A 272 21.70 5.00 -18.98
CA PHE A 272 21.39 6.23 -19.71
C PHE A 272 21.92 7.54 -19.10
N LEU A 273 22.34 7.52 -17.83
CA LEU A 273 22.95 8.68 -17.17
C LEU A 273 24.44 8.84 -17.49
N ARG A 274 25.06 7.81 -18.07
CA ARG A 274 26.47 7.81 -18.45
C ARG A 274 26.56 7.82 -19.97
N ALA A 275 26.87 8.96 -20.57
CA ALA A 275 26.95 9.09 -22.04
C ALA A 275 27.90 8.06 -22.70
N SER A 276 28.98 7.65 -22.01
CA SER A 276 29.88 6.60 -22.52
C SER A 276 29.28 5.20 -22.53
N ALA A 277 28.13 4.96 -21.89
CA ALA A 277 27.42 3.69 -21.98
C ALA A 277 26.75 3.50 -23.36
N LEU A 278 26.56 4.58 -24.14
CA LEU A 278 26.11 4.46 -25.52
C LEU A 278 27.17 3.80 -26.41
N SER A 279 28.46 4.08 -26.18
CA SER A 279 29.56 3.41 -26.91
C SER A 279 29.76 1.94 -26.51
N GLU A 280 29.20 1.51 -25.38
CA GLU A 280 29.19 0.12 -24.92
C GLU A 280 27.98 -0.67 -25.47
N HIS A 281 26.98 0.02 -26.05
CA HIS A 281 25.77 -0.60 -26.60
C HIS A 281 26.05 -1.31 -27.93
N ILE A 282 25.71 -2.59 -27.98
CA ILE A 282 25.83 -3.43 -29.18
C ILE A 282 24.43 -3.68 -29.71
N SER A 283 24.14 -3.22 -30.93
CA SER A 283 22.85 -3.46 -31.60
C SER A 283 22.60 -4.97 -31.73
N PRO A 284 21.49 -5.50 -31.22
CA PRO A 284 21.19 -6.93 -31.29
C PRO A 284 20.77 -7.29 -32.70
N VAL A 285 21.72 -7.56 -33.60
CA VAL A 285 21.44 -7.96 -34.98
C VAL A 285 20.99 -9.42 -35.00
N VAL A 286 19.74 -9.66 -35.42
CA VAL A 286 19.23 -11.01 -35.69
C VAL A 286 19.76 -11.46 -37.05
N VAL A 287 20.72 -12.39 -37.03
CA VAL A 287 21.32 -12.91 -38.26
C VAL A 287 20.51 -14.09 -38.77
N ILE A 288 20.16 -14.05 -40.04
CA ILE A 288 19.65 -15.21 -40.78
C ILE A 288 20.88 -15.86 -41.41
N PRO A 289 21.32 -17.06 -41.00
CA PRO A 289 22.51 -17.69 -41.56
C PRO A 289 22.42 -17.80 -43.09
N ALA A 290 23.39 -17.24 -43.80
CA ALA A 290 23.55 -17.46 -45.24
C ALA A 290 23.95 -18.92 -45.49
N GLU A 291 23.53 -19.47 -46.64
CA GLU A 291 23.78 -20.87 -46.98
C GLU A 291 25.28 -21.19 -46.90
N ALA A 292 25.67 -22.10 -46.00
CA ALA A 292 26.73 -23.03 -46.32
C ALA A 292 26.16 -23.87 -47.47
N SER A 293 26.61 -23.56 -48.69
CA SER A 293 26.44 -24.40 -49.87
C SER A 293 26.62 -25.86 -49.44
N SER A 294 25.56 -26.66 -49.58
CA SER A 294 25.67 -28.09 -49.44
C SER A 294 26.70 -28.59 -50.46
N PRO A 295 27.58 -29.54 -50.09
CA PRO A 295 28.50 -30.18 -51.02
C PRO A 295 27.77 -31.23 -51.87
N ASP A 296 26.61 -30.86 -52.40
CA ASP A 296 25.72 -31.72 -53.21
C ASP A 296 25.46 -31.04 -54.56
N SER A 297 26.54 -30.55 -55.15
CA SER A 297 26.66 -30.42 -56.60
C SER A 297 27.71 -31.45 -56.98
N GLU A 298 27.27 -32.51 -57.62
CA GLU A 298 28.16 -33.44 -58.32
C GLU A 298 29.24 -32.63 -59.04
N PRO A 299 30.53 -32.97 -58.90
CA PRO A 299 31.50 -32.42 -59.83
C PRO A 299 31.10 -32.97 -61.19
N ILE A 300 30.66 -32.09 -62.08
CA ILE A 300 30.79 -32.32 -63.51
C ILE A 300 32.30 -32.41 -63.73
N THR A 301 32.84 -33.62 -63.64
CA THR A 301 34.17 -33.94 -64.17
C THR A 301 34.10 -33.69 -65.67
N ASP A 302 34.55 -32.50 -66.07
CA ASP A 302 35.14 -32.26 -67.38
C ASP A 302 36.19 -33.35 -67.60
N LEU A 303 35.82 -34.37 -68.36
CA LEU A 303 36.73 -35.35 -68.92
C LEU A 303 37.59 -34.62 -69.94
N VAL A 304 38.70 -34.08 -69.46
CA VAL A 304 39.79 -33.60 -70.30
C VAL A 304 40.30 -34.81 -71.09
N GLU A 305 39.98 -34.82 -72.38
CA GLU A 305 40.75 -35.48 -73.42
C GLU A 305 42.20 -35.01 -73.32
N MET A 306 43.13 -35.93 -73.03
CA MET A 306 44.40 -36.08 -73.75
C MET A 306 45.16 -37.28 -73.17
N ASP A 307 45.28 -38.36 -73.94
CA ASP A 307 46.62 -38.91 -74.12
C ASP A 307 46.78 -39.44 -75.55
N ALA A 308 47.69 -38.79 -76.26
CA ALA A 308 48.07 -39.13 -77.60
C ALA A 308 49.42 -39.84 -77.54
N ALA A 309 49.41 -41.07 -78.04
CA ALA A 309 50.50 -41.75 -78.73
C ALA A 309 51.78 -42.07 -77.96
N SER A 310 52.19 -43.34 -78.02
CA SER A 310 53.21 -43.74 -79.01
C SER A 310 53.42 -45.25 -79.08
N GLN A 311 53.15 -45.78 -80.28
CA GLN A 311 54.01 -46.70 -81.07
C GLN A 311 54.46 -48.04 -80.45
N SER A 312 54.04 -49.15 -81.05
CA SER A 312 54.92 -49.85 -82.02
C SER A 312 54.25 -51.09 -82.63
N LEU A 313 54.25 -51.09 -83.97
CA LEU A 313 54.14 -52.27 -84.83
C LEU A 313 55.50 -52.96 -84.84
N PHE A 314 55.58 -54.22 -84.42
CA PHE A 314 56.59 -55.27 -84.70
C PHE A 314 56.12 -56.51 -83.92
N ASP A 315 56.19 -57.76 -84.33
CA ASP A 315 56.50 -58.43 -85.59
C ASP A 315 56.04 -59.88 -85.39
N ASN A 316 55.69 -60.55 -86.48
CA ASN A 316 55.46 -61.99 -86.47
C ASN A 316 56.79 -62.71 -86.24
N LYS A 317 56.86 -63.62 -85.25
CA LYS A 317 57.68 -64.86 -85.22
C LYS A 317 57.98 -65.28 -83.78
N PHE A 318 57.13 -66.15 -83.22
CA PHE A 318 57.57 -67.16 -82.25
C PHE A 318 56.53 -68.28 -82.14
N ASP A 319 56.39 -69.10 -83.19
CA ASP A 319 56.14 -70.56 -83.01
C ASP A 319 56.37 -71.36 -84.30
N ASP A 320 57.52 -71.09 -84.94
CA ASP A 320 58.03 -71.85 -86.09
C ASP A 320 59.36 -72.53 -85.69
N ILE A 321 59.38 -73.17 -84.51
CA ILE A 321 60.51 -73.97 -83.97
C ILE A 321 60.04 -75.37 -83.57
N PHE A 322 59.16 -75.98 -84.37
CA PHE A 322 59.22 -77.44 -84.56
C PHE A 322 58.68 -77.82 -85.95
N GLY A 323 59.55 -77.62 -86.95
CA GLY A 323 59.72 -78.55 -88.07
C GLY A 323 58.48 -78.91 -88.89
N SER A 324 58.28 -78.14 -89.95
CA SER A 324 57.57 -78.53 -91.16
C SER A 324 57.99 -79.91 -91.71
N SER A 325 56.97 -80.70 -92.08
CA SER A 325 56.86 -81.55 -93.27
C SER A 325 58.02 -82.47 -93.68
N PHE A 326 57.78 -83.79 -93.59
CA PHE A 326 58.18 -84.73 -94.65
C PHE A 326 57.05 -85.70 -94.97
N SER A 327 56.59 -85.64 -96.22
CA SER A 327 55.79 -86.65 -96.90
C SER A 327 56.67 -87.85 -97.26
N CYS A 328 56.34 -89.05 -96.76
CA CYS A 328 56.26 -90.31 -97.52
C CYS A 328 55.84 -91.48 -96.60
N ASP A 329 54.83 -92.22 -97.05
CA ASP A 329 54.35 -93.57 -96.66
C ASP A 329 55.47 -94.62 -96.44
N PRO A 330 55.23 -95.89 -96.00
CA PRO A 330 54.04 -96.55 -95.45
C PRO A 330 54.39 -97.55 -94.32
N PHE A 331 54.11 -97.28 -93.05
CA PHE A 331 54.18 -98.33 -92.01
C PHE A 331 52.98 -98.27 -91.07
N ASN A 332 51.96 -98.98 -91.55
CA ASN A 332 50.93 -99.69 -90.81
C ASN A 332 51.44 -100.23 -89.46
N PHE A 333 51.13 -99.51 -88.38
CA PHE A 333 51.09 -100.05 -87.01
C PHE A 333 49.69 -99.84 -86.43
N ASP A 334 48.66 -100.07 -87.25
CA ASP A 334 47.27 -100.13 -86.80
C ASP A 334 46.88 -101.61 -86.62
N SER A 335 47.55 -102.28 -85.69
CA SER A 335 47.27 -103.67 -85.32
C SER A 335 47.84 -104.00 -83.94
N GLN A 336 47.32 -103.33 -82.90
CA GLN A 336 47.42 -103.88 -81.54
C GLN A 336 46.31 -103.48 -80.58
N ASN A 337 45.21 -102.90 -81.09
CA ASN A 337 43.95 -102.86 -80.35
C ASN A 337 42.81 -103.14 -81.33
N GLY A 338 42.14 -104.28 -81.18
CA GLY A 338 41.14 -104.81 -82.13
C GLY A 338 39.81 -104.04 -82.15
N MET A 339 39.85 -102.72 -82.32
CA MET A 339 38.67 -101.87 -82.55
C MET A 339 38.63 -101.43 -84.01
N SER A 340 37.46 -101.60 -84.64
CA SER A 340 37.24 -101.14 -86.01
C SER A 340 37.28 -99.60 -86.07
N LYS A 341 37.52 -99.03 -87.25
CA LYS A 341 37.54 -97.57 -87.44
C LYS A 341 36.25 -96.91 -86.94
N ASP A 342 35.11 -97.58 -87.15
CA ASP A 342 33.80 -97.13 -86.69
C ASP A 342 33.67 -97.14 -85.16
N ASP A 343 34.39 -98.04 -84.46
CA ASP A 343 34.42 -98.06 -82.99
C ASP A 343 35.30 -96.94 -82.42
N LYS A 344 36.39 -96.58 -83.12
CA LYS A 344 37.22 -95.42 -82.77
C LYS A 344 36.43 -94.12 -82.94
N ASP A 345 35.70 -93.98 -84.05
CA ASP A 345 34.88 -92.78 -84.32
C ASP A 345 33.71 -92.66 -83.33
N ARG A 346 33.04 -93.77 -82.97
CA ARG A 346 32.02 -93.78 -81.90
C ARG A 346 32.57 -93.39 -80.53
N LEU A 347 33.75 -93.87 -80.17
CA LEU A 347 34.41 -93.49 -78.91
C LEU A 347 34.78 -92.01 -78.90
N ILE A 348 35.24 -91.47 -80.04
CA ILE A 348 35.54 -90.05 -80.20
C ILE A 348 34.27 -89.21 -80.03
N GLU A 349 33.16 -89.57 -80.66
CA GLU A 349 31.88 -88.88 -80.47
C GLU A 349 31.39 -88.94 -79.02
N GLN A 350 31.53 -90.09 -78.36
CA GLN A 350 31.18 -90.23 -76.94
C GLN A 350 32.05 -89.33 -76.05
N LEU A 351 33.37 -89.31 -76.25
CA LEU A 351 34.28 -88.46 -75.49
C LEU A 351 34.05 -86.97 -75.76
N TYR A 352 33.74 -86.57 -76.99
CA TYR A 352 33.35 -85.19 -77.29
C TYR A 352 32.03 -84.80 -76.62
N GLY A 353 31.06 -85.72 -76.57
CA GLY A 353 29.82 -85.54 -75.82
C GLY A 353 30.07 -85.36 -74.32
N GLU A 354 30.88 -86.23 -73.72
CA GLU A 354 31.27 -86.16 -72.30
C GLU A 354 32.05 -84.88 -71.98
N ILE A 355 33.01 -84.48 -72.84
CA ILE A 355 33.73 -83.20 -72.69
C ILE A 355 32.78 -82.01 -72.75
N THR A 356 31.77 -82.06 -73.61
CA THR A 356 30.78 -80.98 -73.74
C THR A 356 29.88 -80.92 -72.51
N ALA A 357 29.40 -82.07 -72.01
CA ALA A 357 28.61 -82.16 -70.79
C ALA A 357 29.40 -81.67 -69.55
N LEU A 358 30.65 -82.10 -69.40
CA LEU A 358 31.52 -81.67 -68.29
C LEU A 358 31.84 -80.17 -68.36
N LYS A 359 31.98 -79.59 -69.55
CA LYS A 359 32.14 -78.14 -69.72
C LYS A 359 30.87 -77.40 -69.28
N GLU A 360 29.70 -77.91 -69.63
CA GLU A 360 28.41 -77.33 -69.21
C GLU A 360 28.22 -77.42 -67.68
N GLU A 361 28.55 -78.57 -67.07
CA GLU A 361 28.54 -78.73 -65.61
C GLU A 361 29.52 -77.77 -64.90
N LEU A 362 30.72 -77.58 -65.46
CA LEU A 362 31.70 -76.63 -64.93
C LEU A 362 31.18 -75.18 -65.00
N GLU A 363 30.59 -74.79 -66.13
CA GLU A 363 30.01 -73.44 -66.28
C GLU A 363 28.80 -73.25 -65.35
N ASN A 364 27.96 -74.27 -65.16
CA ASN A 364 26.87 -74.24 -64.19
C ASN A 364 27.39 -74.09 -62.75
N PHE A 365 28.44 -74.84 -62.37
CA PHE A 365 29.07 -74.72 -61.05
C PHE A 365 29.70 -73.34 -60.82
N LYS A 366 30.38 -72.78 -61.84
CA LYS A 366 30.92 -71.41 -61.77
C LYS A 366 29.80 -70.38 -61.61
N ALA A 367 28.71 -70.51 -62.35
CA ALA A 367 27.56 -69.62 -62.24
C ALA A 367 26.91 -69.71 -60.86
N GLU A 368 26.77 -70.91 -60.29
CA GLU A 368 26.27 -71.13 -58.95
C GLU A 368 27.17 -70.51 -57.88
N SER A 369 28.48 -70.72 -57.98
CA SER A 369 29.48 -70.11 -57.09
C SER A 369 29.46 -68.58 -57.18
N ALA A 370 29.36 -68.02 -58.40
CA ALA A 370 29.26 -66.58 -58.62
C ALA A 370 27.98 -65.99 -58.00
N ARG A 371 26.82 -66.68 -58.16
CA ARG A 371 25.56 -66.30 -57.50
C ARG A 371 25.70 -66.30 -55.98
N GLY A 372 26.29 -67.35 -55.40
CA GLY A 372 26.55 -67.45 -53.97
C GLY A 372 27.47 -66.32 -53.45
N ALA A 373 28.52 -65.98 -54.20
CA ALA A 373 29.42 -64.88 -53.86
C ALA A 373 28.71 -63.50 -53.89
N VAL A 374 27.80 -63.28 -54.83
CA VAL A 374 26.99 -62.05 -54.88
C VAL A 374 26.02 -61.98 -53.70
N GLN A 375 25.36 -63.09 -53.35
CA GLN A 375 24.44 -63.14 -52.21
C GLN A 375 25.17 -62.87 -50.88
N LEU A 376 26.35 -63.46 -50.67
CA LEU A 376 27.17 -63.21 -49.48
C LEU A 376 27.64 -61.76 -49.40
N ARG A 377 28.08 -61.16 -50.52
CA ARG A 377 28.43 -59.73 -50.56
C ARG A 377 27.24 -58.84 -50.23
N GLY A 378 26.05 -59.17 -50.74
CA GLY A 378 24.80 -58.48 -50.37
C GLY A 378 24.54 -58.55 -48.87
N ARG A 379 24.65 -59.74 -48.27
CA ARG A 379 24.44 -59.91 -46.82
C ARG A 379 25.47 -59.17 -45.96
N VAL A 380 26.73 -59.11 -46.39
CA VAL A 380 27.77 -58.31 -45.71
C VAL A 380 27.40 -56.83 -45.76
N SER A 381 27.00 -56.32 -46.93
CA SER A 381 26.60 -54.92 -47.08
C SER A 381 25.37 -54.56 -46.23
N GLU A 382 24.39 -55.46 -46.11
CA GLU A 382 23.24 -55.28 -45.21
C GLU A 382 23.67 -55.18 -43.74
N LEU A 383 24.52 -56.10 -43.28
CA LEU A 383 25.01 -56.12 -41.90
C LEU A 383 25.88 -54.90 -41.57
N GLU A 384 26.67 -54.41 -42.52
CA GLU A 384 27.44 -53.17 -42.38
C GLU A 384 26.52 -51.95 -42.24
N ALA A 385 25.43 -51.90 -43.02
CA ALA A 385 24.42 -50.85 -42.91
C ALA A 385 23.68 -50.90 -41.56
N GLU A 386 23.25 -52.08 -41.12
CA GLU A 386 22.62 -52.29 -39.82
C GLU A 386 23.55 -51.86 -38.66
N LEU A 387 24.86 -52.19 -38.74
CA LEU A 387 25.83 -51.78 -37.73
C LEU A 387 26.01 -50.25 -37.68
N ALA A 388 26.09 -49.59 -38.84
CA ALA A 388 26.18 -48.15 -38.93
C ALA A 388 24.94 -47.46 -38.34
N GLU A 389 23.75 -48.00 -38.61
CA GLU A 389 22.49 -47.51 -38.03
C GLU A 389 22.48 -47.66 -36.50
N GLN A 390 22.89 -48.82 -35.98
CA GLN A 390 22.98 -49.04 -34.53
C GLN A 390 23.99 -48.11 -33.84
N GLN A 391 25.13 -47.84 -34.48
CA GLN A 391 26.11 -46.88 -33.96
C GLN A 391 25.54 -45.46 -33.90
N HIS A 392 24.84 -45.05 -34.96
CA HIS A 392 24.17 -43.74 -35.00
C HIS A 392 23.10 -43.62 -33.91
N LEU A 393 22.23 -44.63 -33.75
CA LEU A 393 21.20 -44.64 -32.71
C LEU A 393 21.79 -44.60 -31.30
N LYS A 394 22.89 -45.32 -31.06
CA LYS A 394 23.60 -45.29 -29.77
C LYS A 394 24.17 -43.91 -29.48
N GLN A 395 24.82 -43.28 -30.47
CA GLN A 395 25.38 -41.93 -30.29
C GLN A 395 24.26 -40.92 -30.00
N GLN A 396 23.16 -40.99 -30.74
CA GLN A 396 21.99 -40.16 -30.50
C GLN A 396 21.44 -40.32 -29.07
N ALA A 397 21.31 -41.56 -28.59
CA ALA A 397 20.86 -41.83 -27.22
C ALA A 397 21.83 -41.31 -26.14
N GLN A 398 23.14 -41.34 -26.43
CA GLN A 398 24.16 -40.76 -25.53
C GLN A 398 24.04 -39.24 -25.46
N ASP A 399 23.93 -38.58 -26.61
CA ASP A 399 23.77 -37.12 -26.69
C ASP A 399 22.48 -36.66 -25.98
N GLU A 400 21.37 -37.41 -26.17
CA GLU A 400 20.11 -37.17 -25.46
C GLU A 400 20.27 -37.36 -23.94
N SER A 401 21.01 -38.36 -23.48
CA SER A 401 21.27 -38.58 -22.05
C SER A 401 22.11 -37.46 -21.42
N GLU A 402 23.15 -37.00 -22.10
CA GLU A 402 23.99 -35.89 -21.64
C GLU A 402 23.19 -34.59 -21.56
N PHE A 403 22.34 -34.36 -22.56
CA PHE A 403 21.45 -33.21 -22.59
C PHE A 403 20.42 -33.22 -21.46
N LEU A 404 19.79 -34.37 -21.19
CA LEU A 404 18.87 -34.52 -20.05
C LEU A 404 19.58 -34.32 -18.71
N ARG A 405 20.84 -34.77 -18.60
CA ARG A 405 21.66 -34.56 -17.39
C ARG A 405 21.96 -33.07 -17.17
N ALA A 406 22.34 -32.35 -18.21
CA ALA A 406 22.59 -30.90 -18.14
C ALA A 406 21.31 -30.12 -17.78
N GLU A 407 20.16 -30.50 -18.33
CA GLU A 407 18.87 -29.90 -17.97
C GLU A 407 18.48 -30.15 -16.52
N LEU A 408 18.72 -31.35 -16.01
CA LEU A 408 18.49 -31.66 -14.60
C LEU A 408 19.37 -30.84 -13.67
N GLU A 409 20.63 -30.59 -14.02
CA GLU A 409 21.52 -29.71 -13.24
C GLU A 409 21.04 -28.25 -13.27
N GLU A 410 20.62 -27.76 -14.42
CA GLU A 410 20.08 -26.41 -14.54
C GLU A 410 18.77 -26.23 -13.74
N LEU A 411 17.86 -27.22 -13.79
CA LEU A 411 16.64 -27.22 -12.98
C LEU A 411 16.94 -27.26 -11.47
N LYS A 412 17.96 -28.02 -11.05
CA LYS A 412 18.40 -28.03 -9.64
C LYS A 412 18.92 -26.67 -9.21
N LYS A 413 19.74 -26.03 -10.04
CA LYS A 413 20.26 -24.68 -9.78
C LYS A 413 19.12 -23.65 -9.68
N GLN A 414 18.16 -23.69 -10.61
CA GLN A 414 16.98 -22.81 -10.57
C GLN A 414 16.14 -23.04 -9.31
N ARG A 415 15.97 -24.30 -8.87
CA ARG A 415 15.29 -24.62 -7.61
C ARG A 415 16.03 -24.04 -6.40
N GLU A 416 17.34 -24.16 -6.34
CA GLU A 416 18.15 -23.59 -5.26
C GLU A 416 18.08 -22.05 -5.22
N ASP A 417 18.13 -21.40 -6.37
CA ASP A 417 18.04 -19.94 -6.45
C ASP A 417 16.63 -19.45 -6.11
N THR A 418 15.59 -20.21 -6.47
CA THR A 418 14.21 -19.97 -6.04
C THR A 418 14.07 -20.10 -4.52
N GLU A 419 14.66 -21.13 -3.91
CA GLU A 419 14.66 -21.29 -2.45
C GLU A 419 15.41 -20.14 -1.75
N LYS A 420 16.56 -19.70 -2.28
CA LYS A 420 17.29 -18.54 -1.75
C LYS A 420 16.46 -17.26 -1.85
N ALA A 421 15.81 -17.04 -3.00
CA ALA A 421 14.91 -15.91 -3.19
C ALA A 421 13.74 -15.95 -2.20
N GLN A 422 13.13 -17.12 -1.99
CA GLN A 422 12.03 -17.29 -1.04
C GLN A 422 12.48 -17.02 0.41
N ARG A 423 13.67 -17.46 0.83
CA ARG A 423 14.25 -17.13 2.14
C ARG A 423 14.54 -15.62 2.27
N SER A 424 14.96 -14.96 1.19
CA SER A 424 15.18 -13.52 1.22
C SER A 424 13.87 -12.74 1.34
N LEU A 425 12.81 -13.21 0.66
CA LEU A 425 11.48 -12.61 0.70
C LEU A 425 10.88 -12.72 2.10
N THR A 426 10.97 -13.88 2.75
CA THR A 426 10.48 -14.05 4.13
C THR A 426 11.23 -13.18 5.14
N GLU A 427 12.54 -12.96 4.96
CA GLU A 427 13.30 -12.03 5.80
C GLU A 427 12.90 -10.56 5.55
N ILE A 428 12.63 -10.18 4.31
CA ILE A 428 12.11 -8.84 3.97
C ILE A 428 10.72 -8.64 4.57
N GLU A 429 9.82 -9.62 4.47
CA GLU A 429 8.49 -9.59 5.08
C GLU A 429 8.57 -9.43 6.60
N ARG A 430 9.45 -10.19 7.27
CA ARG A 430 9.68 -10.06 8.71
C ARG A 430 10.18 -8.66 9.09
N ARG A 431 11.08 -8.08 8.29
CA ARG A 431 11.56 -6.70 8.50
C ARG A 431 10.45 -5.68 8.27
N ALA A 432 9.61 -5.87 7.24
CA ALA A 432 8.48 -5.01 6.96
C ALA A 432 7.46 -5.02 8.12
N GLN A 433 7.10 -6.21 8.63
CA GLN A 433 6.22 -6.35 9.79
C GLN A 433 6.80 -5.67 11.04
N ALA A 434 8.11 -5.84 11.30
CA ALA A 434 8.76 -5.17 12.42
C ALA A 434 8.75 -3.64 12.26
N ASN A 435 8.89 -3.14 11.03
CA ASN A 435 8.81 -1.71 10.74
C ASN A 435 7.37 -1.18 10.91
N GLU A 436 6.37 -1.91 10.41
CA GLU A 436 4.95 -1.58 10.57
C GLU A 436 4.58 -1.50 12.06
N GLN A 437 5.02 -2.45 12.89
CA GLN A 437 4.83 -2.39 14.34
C GLN A 437 5.48 -1.14 14.98
N ARG A 438 6.66 -0.71 14.50
CA ARG A 438 7.30 0.52 14.97
C ARG A 438 6.50 1.76 14.59
N TYR A 439 5.99 1.82 13.36
CA TYR A 439 5.12 2.91 12.91
C TYR A 439 3.82 2.96 13.69
N SER A 440 3.19 1.82 13.97
CA SER A 440 1.98 1.75 14.79
C SER A 440 2.23 2.27 16.21
N LYS A 441 3.32 1.85 16.86
CA LYS A 441 3.71 2.39 18.18
C LYS A 441 3.99 3.89 18.15
N LEU A 442 4.64 4.38 17.10
CA LEU A 442 4.91 5.81 16.94
C LEU A 442 3.61 6.60 16.73
N LYS A 443 2.67 6.06 15.95
CA LYS A 443 1.35 6.64 15.72
C LYS A 443 0.54 6.71 17.02
N GLU A 444 0.56 5.65 17.83
CA GLU A 444 -0.05 5.65 19.16
C GLU A 444 0.55 6.75 20.05
N LYS A 445 1.89 6.86 20.11
CA LYS A 445 2.56 7.89 20.89
C LYS A 445 2.28 9.31 20.40
N TYR A 446 2.20 9.51 19.09
CA TYR A 446 1.80 10.80 18.52
C TYR A 446 0.35 11.13 18.87
N SER A 447 -0.56 10.15 18.79
CA SER A 447 -1.96 10.33 19.19
C SER A 447 -2.09 10.67 20.68
N GLU A 448 -1.35 9.98 21.55
CA GLU A 448 -1.26 10.30 22.98
C GLU A 448 -0.76 11.73 23.21
N LEU A 449 0.28 12.17 22.48
CA LEU A 449 0.84 13.51 22.60
C LEU A 449 -0.17 14.58 22.19
N VAL A 450 -0.87 14.38 21.06
CA VAL A 450 -1.92 15.29 20.59
C VAL A 450 -3.06 15.37 21.61
N GLN A 451 -3.49 14.23 22.15
CA GLN A 451 -4.53 14.19 23.18
C GLN A 451 -4.10 14.91 24.46
N ASN A 452 -2.88 14.67 24.94
CA ASN A 452 -2.31 15.34 26.10
C ASN A 452 -2.21 16.86 25.88
N HIS A 453 -1.83 17.30 24.68
CA HIS A 453 -1.79 18.72 24.34
C HIS A 453 -3.19 19.35 24.39
N ALA A 454 -4.20 18.68 23.82
CA ALA A 454 -5.59 19.13 23.88
C ALA A 454 -6.12 19.21 25.33
N ASP A 455 -5.79 18.23 26.17
CA ASP A 455 -6.18 18.21 27.58
C ASP A 455 -5.47 19.29 28.39
N LEU A 456 -4.19 19.57 28.10
CA LEU A 456 -3.46 20.69 28.70
C LEU A 456 -4.04 22.04 28.31
N LEU A 457 -4.45 22.23 27.04
CA LEU A 457 -5.14 23.44 26.61
C LEU A 457 -6.46 23.63 27.37
N ARG A 458 -7.24 22.56 27.55
CA ARG A 458 -8.50 22.61 28.33
C ARG A 458 -8.25 22.97 29.79
N LYS A 459 -7.22 22.36 30.42
CA LYS A 459 -6.81 22.70 31.79
C LYS A 459 -6.31 24.14 31.91
N ASN A 460 -5.55 24.63 30.94
CA ASN A 460 -5.08 26.01 30.92
C ASN A 460 -6.25 27.00 30.84
N ALA A 461 -7.24 26.72 29.98
CA ALA A 461 -8.47 27.52 29.89
C ALA A 461 -9.25 27.53 31.22
N GLU A 462 -9.37 26.38 31.89
CA GLU A 462 -10.04 26.27 33.18
C GLU A 462 -9.29 27.03 34.30
N VAL A 463 -7.97 26.88 34.38
CA VAL A 463 -7.14 27.64 35.33
C VAL A 463 -7.25 29.15 35.07
N THR A 464 -7.24 29.58 33.80
CA THR A 464 -7.43 30.99 33.44
C THR A 464 -8.78 31.52 33.90
N LYS A 465 -9.85 30.71 33.76
CA LYS A 465 -11.18 31.04 34.28
C LYS A 465 -11.17 31.15 35.81
N GLN A 466 -10.56 30.18 36.51
CA GLN A 466 -10.44 30.21 37.97
C GLN A 466 -9.65 31.43 38.47
N ILE A 467 -8.56 31.80 37.80
CA ILE A 467 -7.79 33.03 38.11
C ILE A 467 -8.66 34.27 37.93
N THR A 468 -9.49 34.32 36.88
CA THR A 468 -10.38 35.46 36.63
C THR A 468 -11.42 35.59 37.74
N VAL A 469 -12.05 34.49 38.14
CA VAL A 469 -13.01 34.45 39.26
C VAL A 469 -12.33 34.82 40.58
N ALA A 470 -11.14 34.29 40.86
CA ALA A 470 -10.38 34.60 42.07
C ALA A 470 -9.99 36.09 42.14
N ARG A 471 -9.60 36.70 41.01
CA ARG A 471 -9.33 38.14 40.93
C ARG A 471 -10.57 38.98 41.18
N GLN A 472 -11.73 38.56 40.67
CA GLN A 472 -12.99 39.24 40.93
C GLN A 472 -13.35 39.16 42.42
N ALA A 473 -13.29 37.97 43.02
CA ALA A 473 -13.52 37.78 44.45
C ALA A 473 -12.53 38.59 45.31
N GLN A 474 -11.24 38.66 44.92
CA GLN A 474 -10.26 39.50 45.60
C GLN A 474 -10.64 40.99 45.53
N GLY A 475 -11.06 41.49 44.37
CA GLY A 475 -11.52 42.87 44.23
C GLY A 475 -12.77 43.18 45.06
N ASP A 476 -13.66 42.21 45.22
CA ASP A 476 -14.85 42.33 46.08
C ASP A 476 -14.46 42.41 47.56
N VAL A 477 -13.54 41.54 48.01
CA VAL A 477 -12.98 41.57 49.37
C VAL A 477 -12.23 42.87 49.64
N GLU A 478 -11.47 43.41 48.68
CA GLU A 478 -10.79 44.70 48.82
C GLU A 478 -11.79 45.86 48.95
N ARG A 479 -12.94 45.80 48.24
CA ARG A 479 -14.03 46.78 48.39
C ARG A 479 -14.69 46.67 49.76
N GLU A 480 -15.08 45.47 50.19
CA GLU A 480 -15.67 45.25 51.52
C GLU A 480 -14.72 45.67 52.64
N LYS A 481 -13.42 45.37 52.50
CA LYS A 481 -12.38 45.83 53.43
C LYS A 481 -12.35 47.35 53.52
N LYS A 482 -12.39 48.05 52.37
CA LYS A 482 -12.40 49.52 52.33
C LYS A 482 -13.66 50.10 52.98
N GLU A 483 -14.83 49.53 52.68
CA GLU A 483 -16.10 49.95 53.30
C GLU A 483 -16.10 49.72 54.82
N LEU A 484 -15.50 48.62 55.28
CA LEU A 484 -15.35 48.32 56.69
C LEU A 484 -14.34 49.26 57.38
N GLU A 485 -13.21 49.57 56.73
CA GLU A 485 -12.25 50.58 57.20
C GLU A 485 -12.91 51.96 57.31
N ASP A 486 -13.68 52.39 56.30
CA ASP A 486 -14.41 53.66 56.31
C ASP A 486 -15.51 53.68 57.40
N SER A 487 -16.19 52.55 57.63
CA SER A 487 -17.15 52.41 58.73
C SER A 487 -16.47 52.46 60.10
N PHE A 488 -15.35 51.75 60.27
CA PHE A 488 -14.56 51.77 61.49
C PHE A 488 -14.03 53.17 61.80
N GLN A 489 -13.52 53.89 60.80
CA GLN A 489 -13.08 55.27 60.93
C GLN A 489 -14.22 56.19 61.41
N ARG A 490 -15.43 56.06 60.81
CA ARG A 490 -16.61 56.81 61.26
C ARG A 490 -17.01 56.50 62.70
N VAL A 491 -17.02 55.23 63.09
CA VAL A 491 -17.33 54.81 64.46
C VAL A 491 -16.26 55.29 65.45
N SER A 492 -14.99 55.22 65.08
CA SER A 492 -13.86 55.71 65.88
C SER A 492 -13.95 57.22 66.10
N GLU A 493 -14.20 58.00 65.04
CA GLU A 493 -14.43 59.45 65.14
C GLU A 493 -15.65 59.78 66.01
N GLN A 494 -16.75 59.03 65.87
CA GLN A 494 -17.93 59.20 66.72
C GLN A 494 -17.63 58.86 68.18
N ALA A 495 -16.88 57.80 68.46
CA ALA A 495 -16.48 57.41 69.81
C ALA A 495 -15.55 58.47 70.43
N GLN A 496 -14.61 59.01 69.66
CA GLN A 496 -13.71 60.07 70.09
C GLN A 496 -14.48 61.38 70.39
N ARG A 497 -15.45 61.77 69.54
CA ARG A 497 -16.33 62.92 69.81
C ARG A 497 -17.13 62.73 71.10
N LYS A 498 -17.77 61.57 71.29
CA LYS A 498 -18.49 61.26 72.53
C LYS A 498 -17.59 61.28 73.76
N SER A 499 -16.35 60.78 73.65
CA SER A 499 -15.39 60.84 74.74
C SER A 499 -14.95 62.28 75.05
N GLN A 500 -14.80 63.13 74.03
CA GLN A 500 -14.51 64.56 74.20
C GLN A 500 -15.70 65.27 74.88
N GLU A 501 -16.93 65.02 74.41
CA GLU A 501 -18.16 65.53 75.03
C GLU A 501 -18.27 65.08 76.50
N GLN A 502 -18.02 63.80 76.79
CA GLN A 502 -18.00 63.28 78.17
C GLN A 502 -16.91 63.94 79.02
N ALA A 503 -15.73 64.19 78.48
CA ALA A 503 -14.65 64.89 79.18
C ALA A 503 -15.00 66.34 79.46
N GLU A 504 -15.63 67.04 78.52
CA GLU A 504 -16.13 68.40 78.69
C GLU A 504 -17.20 68.48 79.80
N VAL A 505 -18.16 67.55 79.80
CA VAL A 505 -19.18 67.42 80.85
C VAL A 505 -18.54 67.12 82.22
N LEU A 506 -17.52 66.28 82.26
CA LEU A 506 -16.81 65.95 83.49
C LEU A 506 -16.05 67.19 84.02
N GLU A 507 -15.43 67.98 83.15
CA GLU A 507 -14.80 69.25 83.51
C GLU A 507 -15.80 70.32 83.97
N THR A 508 -17.00 70.39 83.37
CA THR A 508 -18.07 71.27 83.87
C THR A 508 -18.52 70.85 85.27
N LEU A 509 -18.76 69.56 85.49
CA LEU A 509 -19.15 69.03 86.80
C LEU A 509 -18.05 69.25 87.86
N LYS A 510 -16.77 69.12 87.51
CA LYS A 510 -15.66 69.47 88.41
C LYS A 510 -15.68 70.94 88.80
N ARG A 511 -15.93 71.85 87.84
CA ARG A 511 -16.05 73.29 88.11
C ARG A 511 -17.24 73.59 89.01
N GLU A 512 -18.39 72.97 88.78
CA GLU A 512 -19.56 73.10 89.65
C GLU A 512 -19.30 72.57 91.06
N LEU A 513 -18.64 71.41 91.19
CA LEU A 513 -18.23 70.86 92.49
C LEU A 513 -17.25 71.78 93.22
N ALA A 514 -16.29 72.38 92.50
CA ALA A 514 -15.36 73.35 93.07
C ALA A 514 -16.08 74.62 93.54
N ALA A 515 -17.03 75.14 92.75
CA ALA A 515 -17.87 76.26 93.12
C ALA A 515 -18.72 75.94 94.36
N SER A 516 -19.39 74.79 94.40
CA SER A 516 -20.17 74.34 95.55
C SER A 516 -19.31 74.13 96.80
N ARG A 517 -18.08 73.61 96.66
CA ARG A 517 -17.10 73.53 97.77
C ARG A 517 -16.69 74.92 98.27
N GLN A 518 -16.47 75.87 97.36
CA GLN A 518 -16.13 77.24 97.72
C GLN A 518 -17.30 77.94 98.43
N GLU A 519 -18.54 77.71 97.98
CA GLU A 519 -19.75 78.16 98.67
C GLU A 519 -19.87 77.54 100.08
N LEU A 520 -19.62 76.23 100.22
CA LEU A 520 -19.58 75.57 101.52
C LEU A 520 -18.49 76.14 102.43
N GLN A 521 -17.32 76.50 101.89
CA GLN A 521 -16.23 77.09 102.65
C GLN A 521 -16.57 78.53 103.12
N VAL A 522 -17.26 79.30 102.29
CA VAL A 522 -17.80 80.62 102.66
C VAL A 522 -18.87 80.48 103.75
N LEU A 523 -19.77 79.48 103.63
CA LEU A 523 -20.77 79.18 104.66
C LEU A 523 -20.11 78.73 105.97
N GLN A 524 -19.05 77.92 105.92
CA GLN A 524 -18.26 77.55 107.10
C GLN A 524 -17.60 78.78 107.75
N GLY A 525 -16.98 79.67 106.97
CA GLY A 525 -16.43 80.92 107.50
C GLY A 525 -17.50 81.86 108.09
N THR A 526 -18.69 81.88 107.50
CA THR A 526 -19.84 82.64 108.04
C THR A 526 -20.32 82.05 109.37
N LEU A 527 -20.34 80.72 109.49
CA LEU A 527 -20.69 80.01 110.71
C LEU A 527 -19.65 80.26 111.83
N GLU A 528 -18.36 80.26 111.53
CA GLU A 528 -17.28 80.57 112.48
C GLU A 528 -17.31 82.04 112.94
N SER A 529 -17.67 82.98 112.07
CA SER A 529 -17.87 84.38 112.46
C SER A 529 -19.10 84.58 113.38
N SER A 530 -20.14 83.76 113.17
CA SER A 530 -21.37 83.75 113.97
C SER A 530 -21.17 83.13 115.35
N THR A 531 -20.35 82.08 115.47
CA THR A 531 -20.00 81.48 116.77
C THR A 531 -19.07 82.38 117.59
N GLN A 532 -18.18 83.14 116.95
CA GLN A 532 -17.32 84.12 117.64
C GLN A 532 -18.12 85.33 118.16
N ALA A 533 -19.12 85.80 117.41
CA ALA A 533 -20.06 86.85 117.86
C ALA A 533 -21.02 86.37 118.97
N GLY A 534 -21.36 85.08 119.00
CA GLY A 534 -22.15 84.47 120.08
C GLY A 534 -21.39 84.33 121.41
N ALA A 535 -20.06 84.19 121.38
CA ALA A 535 -19.24 84.08 122.60
C ALA A 535 -19.13 85.41 123.37
N GLU A 536 -19.16 86.57 122.68
CA GLU A 536 -19.07 87.90 123.30
C GLU A 536 -20.41 88.38 123.90
N GLN A 537 -21.55 87.94 123.34
CA GLN A 537 -22.89 88.22 123.90
C GLN A 537 -23.23 87.39 125.14
N ASN A 538 -22.70 86.16 125.25
CA ASN A 538 -22.95 85.29 126.41
C ASN A 538 -22.31 85.81 127.72
N THR A 539 -21.24 86.60 127.63
CA THR A 539 -20.62 87.23 128.81
C THR A 539 -21.37 88.46 129.32
N GLN A 540 -22.22 89.10 128.51
CA GLN A 540 -23.07 90.23 128.93
C GLN A 540 -24.44 89.78 129.47
N ILE A 541 -24.96 88.62 129.04
CA ILE A 541 -26.26 88.08 129.48
C ILE A 541 -26.20 87.49 130.91
N ALA A 542 -25.07 86.88 131.31
CA ALA A 542 -24.91 86.37 132.68
C ALA A 542 -24.94 87.46 133.77
N SER A 543 -24.68 88.73 133.41
CA SER A 543 -24.71 89.86 134.36
C SER A 543 -26.11 90.49 134.54
N LEU A 544 -27.05 90.22 133.64
CA LEU A 544 -28.41 90.78 133.63
C LEU A 544 -29.50 89.74 133.97
N GLU A 545 -29.14 88.45 134.04
CA GLU A 545 -30.02 87.37 134.50
C GLU A 545 -30.17 87.31 136.04
N GLN A 546 -29.25 87.94 136.80
CA GLN A 546 -29.36 88.01 138.27
C GLN A 546 -30.39 89.05 138.76
N GLU A 547 -30.87 89.95 137.89
CA GLU A 547 -31.85 90.99 138.25
C GLU A 547 -33.29 90.69 137.78
N ARG A 548 -33.52 89.62 137.02
CA ARG A 548 -34.84 89.36 136.39
C ARG A 548 -35.53 88.07 136.85
N ASP A 549 -35.06 87.49 137.96
CA ASP A 549 -35.81 86.51 138.78
C ASP A 549 -36.81 87.18 139.75
N ARG A 550 -37.04 88.48 139.59
CA ARG A 550 -38.07 89.24 140.31
C ARG A 550 -38.96 89.97 139.31
N LEU A 551 -39.88 89.24 138.68
CA LEU A 551 -41.30 89.60 138.53
C LEU A 551 -41.92 89.00 137.25
N SER A 552 -42.95 88.19 137.52
CA SER A 552 -44.14 87.95 136.69
C SER A 552 -44.00 86.98 135.51
N GLN A 553 -44.46 85.72 135.67
CA GLN A 553 -45.84 85.21 135.67
C GLN A 553 -46.49 85.12 134.27
N GLY A 554 -46.97 83.91 133.94
CA GLY A 554 -48.17 83.70 133.13
C GLY A 554 -48.01 82.96 131.80
N VAL A 555 -48.21 81.62 131.79
CA VAL A 555 -49.41 80.90 131.24
C VAL A 555 -49.91 81.34 129.83
N PRO A 556 -50.47 80.49 128.94
CA PRO A 556 -50.23 79.08 128.55
C PRO A 556 -50.52 78.82 127.02
N ALA A 557 -50.88 77.57 126.67
CA ALA A 557 -51.65 77.08 125.50
C ALA A 557 -50.88 76.99 124.15
N GLY A 558 -50.69 75.83 123.51
CA GLY A 558 -51.60 74.70 123.23
C GLY A 558 -52.17 74.85 121.79
N PRO A 559 -52.78 73.84 121.13
CA PRO A 559 -52.61 72.38 121.21
C PRO A 559 -52.60 71.68 119.81
N ALA A 560 -52.49 70.33 119.82
CA ALA A 560 -53.17 69.31 118.97
C ALA A 560 -53.18 69.44 117.42
N GLY A 561 -53.05 68.38 116.61
CA GLY A 561 -53.17 66.94 116.81
C GLY A 561 -53.75 66.29 115.55
N ALA A 562 -53.58 64.95 115.45
CA ALA A 562 -54.33 63.99 114.61
C ALA A 562 -54.11 63.98 113.08
N LEU A 563 -54.19 62.88 112.32
CA LEU A 563 -54.32 61.41 112.48
C LEU A 563 -54.18 60.86 111.02
N SER A 564 -53.23 59.98 110.70
CA SER A 564 -53.43 58.53 110.48
C SER A 564 -53.97 58.13 109.06
N PRO A 565 -54.10 56.84 108.69
CA PRO A 565 -53.22 56.17 107.72
C PRO A 565 -53.98 55.59 106.50
N ALA A 566 -53.51 55.84 105.29
CA ALA A 566 -54.18 55.38 104.05
C ALA A 566 -53.23 54.93 102.92
N LEU A 567 -51.99 54.54 103.22
CA LEU A 567 -51.00 54.14 102.20
C LEU A 567 -50.61 52.65 102.22
N ALA A 568 -51.10 51.84 103.17
CA ALA A 568 -50.68 50.44 103.32
C ALA A 568 -51.62 49.40 102.66
N GLN A 569 -52.86 49.76 102.30
CA GLN A 569 -53.85 48.82 101.75
C GLN A 569 -53.86 48.80 100.20
N GLN A 570 -53.31 49.83 99.55
CA GLN A 570 -53.29 49.98 98.09
C GLN A 570 -52.11 49.22 97.43
N GLU A 571 -50.97 49.11 98.11
CA GLU A 571 -49.79 48.39 97.60
C GLU A 571 -49.96 46.86 97.60
N SER A 572 -50.75 46.30 98.54
CA SER A 572 -50.90 44.85 98.66
C SER A 572 -51.80 44.22 97.58
N THR A 573 -52.74 44.96 97.01
CA THR A 573 -53.64 44.47 95.94
C THR A 573 -53.01 44.63 94.56
N GLU A 574 -52.21 45.69 94.34
CA GLU A 574 -51.41 45.87 93.12
C GLU A 574 -50.28 44.83 93.00
N TRP A 575 -49.62 44.48 94.11
CA TRP A 575 -48.59 43.43 94.12
C TRP A 575 -49.15 42.04 93.78
N ALA A 576 -50.34 41.68 94.28
CA ALA A 576 -50.98 40.39 94.01
C ALA A 576 -51.47 40.25 92.55
N LEU A 577 -51.93 41.35 91.93
CA LEU A 577 -52.33 41.38 90.52
C LEU A 577 -51.13 41.34 89.57
N GLN A 578 -50.04 42.05 89.90
CA GLN A 578 -48.79 41.99 89.12
C GLN A 578 -48.14 40.59 89.17
N GLN A 579 -48.18 39.93 90.33
CA GLN A 579 -47.60 38.59 90.47
C GLN A 579 -48.42 37.52 89.71
N ARG A 580 -49.75 37.68 89.61
CA ARG A 580 -50.63 36.76 88.87
C ARG A 580 -50.50 36.94 87.35
N LEU A 581 -50.41 38.19 86.89
CA LEU A 581 -50.13 38.53 85.49
C LEU A 581 -48.75 37.99 85.04
N ALA A 582 -47.73 38.16 85.88
CA ALA A 582 -46.38 37.64 85.64
C ALA A 582 -46.34 36.10 85.54
N LYS A 583 -47.14 35.40 86.35
CA LYS A 583 -47.20 33.93 86.36
C LYS A 583 -47.94 33.37 85.12
N GLU A 584 -49.02 34.02 84.69
CA GLU A 584 -49.76 33.64 83.48
C GLU A 584 -48.93 33.91 82.22
N GLN A 585 -48.22 35.04 82.15
CA GLN A 585 -47.30 35.36 81.05
C GLN A 585 -46.13 34.38 80.96
N LEU A 586 -45.56 33.95 82.09
CA LEU A 586 -44.48 32.95 82.11
C LEU A 586 -44.98 31.56 81.65
N SER A 587 -46.20 31.19 82.01
CA SER A 587 -46.80 29.90 81.61
C SER A 587 -47.09 29.85 80.10
N LEU A 588 -47.56 30.96 79.52
CA LEU A 588 -47.80 31.08 78.08
C LEU A 588 -46.49 31.07 77.29
N LEU A 589 -45.43 31.68 77.83
CA LEU A 589 -44.10 31.65 77.21
C LEU A 589 -43.46 30.26 77.24
N GLN A 590 -43.58 29.55 78.36
CA GLN A 590 -43.07 28.18 78.46
C GLN A 590 -43.83 27.21 77.57
N GLY A 591 -45.16 27.36 77.41
CA GLY A 591 -45.96 26.58 76.47
C GLY A 591 -45.59 26.83 75.01
N THR A 592 -45.42 28.09 74.61
CA THR A 592 -45.03 28.45 73.24
C THR A 592 -43.60 28.02 72.91
N MET A 593 -42.67 28.10 73.88
CA MET A 593 -41.30 27.64 73.68
C MET A 593 -41.20 26.11 73.61
N LEU A 594 -42.06 25.37 74.33
CA LEU A 594 -42.12 23.91 74.23
C LEU A 594 -42.71 23.46 72.88
N GLU A 595 -43.75 24.13 72.39
CA GLU A 595 -44.37 23.84 71.09
C GLU A 595 -43.40 24.19 69.95
N ALA A 596 -42.66 25.30 70.05
CA ALA A 596 -41.60 25.65 69.13
C ALA A 596 -40.47 24.61 69.10
N LYS A 597 -40.03 24.14 70.28
CA LYS A 597 -39.04 23.07 70.38
C LYS A 597 -39.55 21.77 69.75
N ARG A 598 -40.83 21.43 69.97
CA ARG A 598 -41.48 20.27 69.37
C ARG A 598 -41.56 20.39 67.85
N MET A 599 -41.93 21.55 67.30
CA MET A 599 -41.98 21.80 65.86
C MET A 599 -40.60 21.66 65.19
N VAL A 600 -39.54 22.16 65.82
CA VAL A 600 -38.18 22.02 65.30
C VAL A 600 -37.71 20.56 65.38
N GLN A 601 -38.04 19.84 66.45
CA GLN A 601 -37.75 18.41 66.59
C GLN A 601 -38.54 17.56 65.58
N ASP A 602 -39.80 17.88 65.29
CA ASP A 602 -40.62 17.21 64.27
C ASP A 602 -40.09 17.45 62.85
N ALA A 603 -39.62 18.68 62.55
CA ALA A 603 -39.00 19.01 61.28
C ALA A 603 -37.67 18.26 61.09
N LEU A 604 -36.87 18.14 62.16
CA LEU A 604 -35.61 17.40 62.15
C LEU A 604 -35.85 15.88 62.01
N ALA A 605 -36.84 15.33 62.72
CA ALA A 605 -37.21 13.92 62.60
C ALA A 605 -37.72 13.54 61.20
N ARG A 606 -38.42 14.46 60.50
CA ARG A 606 -38.82 14.26 59.09
C ARG A 606 -37.65 14.31 58.11
N MET A 607 -36.57 15.01 58.45
CA MET A 607 -35.33 15.00 57.67
C MET A 607 -34.49 13.75 57.90
N GLU A 608 -34.63 13.09 59.06
CA GLU A 608 -33.80 11.96 59.49
C GLU A 608 -34.48 10.58 59.31
N ASP A 609 -35.67 10.50 58.71
CA ASP A 609 -36.40 9.24 58.47
C ASP A 609 -35.64 8.32 57.47
N PRO A 610 -35.17 7.13 57.90
CA PRO A 610 -34.36 6.22 57.06
C PRO A 610 -35.05 5.72 55.78
N ALA A 611 -36.38 5.73 55.72
CA ALA A 611 -37.13 5.32 54.52
C ALA A 611 -37.02 6.35 53.37
N HIS A 612 -36.72 7.62 53.69
CA HIS A 612 -36.64 8.71 52.72
C HIS A 612 -35.20 9.09 52.32
N ILE A 613 -34.20 8.67 53.09
CA ILE A 613 -32.77 8.81 52.74
C ILE A 613 -32.35 7.84 51.63
N SER A 614 -33.10 6.74 51.44
CA SER A 614 -32.76 5.66 50.52
C SER A 614 -33.49 5.68 49.16
N CYS A 615 -34.38 6.63 48.91
CA CYS A 615 -35.03 6.81 47.60
C CYS A 615 -34.44 8.02 46.88
N THR A 616 -33.78 7.81 45.74
CA THR A 616 -33.34 8.85 44.81
C THR A 616 -34.53 9.62 44.23
N GLY A 617 -35.02 10.62 44.96
CA GLY A 617 -36.03 11.58 44.50
C GLY A 617 -35.36 12.80 43.86
N SER A 618 -35.96 13.32 42.77
CA SER A 618 -35.57 14.55 42.07
C SER A 618 -35.15 15.69 43.02
N ALA A 619 -34.20 16.53 42.58
CA ALA A 619 -33.73 17.71 43.30
C ALA A 619 -34.88 18.63 43.79
N ASP A 620 -36.02 18.63 43.10
CA ASP A 620 -37.22 19.38 43.49
C ASP A 620 -37.86 18.88 44.80
N CYS A 621 -37.72 17.59 45.13
CA CYS A 621 -38.24 17.02 46.37
C CYS A 621 -37.41 17.47 47.60
N LEU A 622 -36.08 17.50 47.45
CA LEU A 622 -35.15 18.01 48.46
C LEU A 622 -35.29 19.53 48.66
N LEU A 623 -35.53 20.27 47.58
CA LEU A 623 -35.81 21.71 47.62
C LEU A 623 -37.14 22.02 48.33
N SER A 624 -38.21 21.30 48.02
CA SER A 624 -39.51 21.49 48.69
C SER A 624 -39.43 21.22 50.21
N GLN A 625 -38.66 20.21 50.63
CA GLN A 625 -38.48 19.87 52.05
C GLN A 625 -37.60 20.87 52.81
N THR A 626 -36.49 21.32 52.21
CA THR A 626 -35.63 22.35 52.82
C THR A 626 -36.34 23.71 52.92
N LEU A 627 -37.22 24.02 51.96
CA LEU A 627 -38.06 25.21 52.01
C LEU A 627 -39.09 25.16 53.15
N ALA A 628 -39.75 24.01 53.37
CA ALA A 628 -40.70 23.87 54.49
C ALA A 628 -40.02 23.99 55.87
N ALA A 629 -38.80 23.45 56.02
CA ALA A 629 -38.00 23.62 57.23
C ALA A 629 -37.56 25.08 57.42
N SER A 630 -37.13 25.75 56.34
CA SER A 630 -36.76 27.17 56.35
C SER A 630 -37.95 28.06 56.75
N GLU A 631 -39.13 27.83 56.18
CA GLU A 631 -40.34 28.61 56.46
C GLU A 631 -40.78 28.47 57.94
N CYS A 632 -40.63 27.28 58.53
CA CYS A 632 -40.85 27.09 59.96
C CYS A 632 -39.87 27.89 60.83
N THR A 633 -38.59 27.96 60.45
CA THR A 633 -37.60 28.74 61.20
C THR A 633 -37.80 30.25 61.05
N GLU A 634 -38.29 30.71 59.90
CA GLU A 634 -38.62 32.13 59.70
C GLU A 634 -39.87 32.53 60.48
N ARG A 635 -40.94 31.71 60.47
CA ARG A 635 -42.13 31.96 61.30
C ARG A 635 -41.80 31.99 62.79
N LEU A 636 -40.86 31.15 63.23
CA LEU A 636 -40.37 31.17 64.62
C LEU A 636 -39.60 32.47 64.93
N ARG A 637 -38.75 32.93 64.00
CA ARG A 637 -38.01 34.19 64.13
C ARG A 637 -38.94 35.40 64.17
N ASP A 638 -39.97 35.42 63.34
CA ASP A 638 -40.98 36.47 63.32
C ASP A 638 -41.82 36.50 64.61
N ALA A 639 -42.21 35.33 65.12
CA ALA A 639 -42.89 35.23 66.41
C ALA A 639 -42.00 35.72 67.56
N HIS A 640 -40.72 35.39 67.55
CA HIS A 640 -39.73 35.87 68.52
C HIS A 640 -39.52 37.38 68.42
N SER A 641 -39.45 37.94 67.21
CA SER A 641 -39.31 39.38 67.00
C SER A 641 -40.55 40.15 67.44
N LYS A 642 -41.76 39.61 67.21
CA LYS A 642 -43.02 40.20 67.71
C LYS A 642 -43.11 40.13 69.23
N TYR A 643 -42.66 39.05 69.87
CA TYR A 643 -42.59 38.94 71.33
C TYR A 643 -41.66 39.98 71.96
N LEU A 644 -40.49 40.22 71.37
CA LEU A 644 -39.57 41.27 71.84
C LEU A 644 -40.14 42.68 71.64
N SER A 645 -41.00 42.87 70.63
CA SER A 645 -41.62 44.17 70.32
C SER A 645 -42.80 44.52 71.25
N ASP A 646 -43.42 43.53 71.89
CA ASP A 646 -44.62 43.71 72.74
C ASP A 646 -44.30 44.09 74.21
N GLY A 647 -43.06 44.50 74.50
CA GLY A 647 -42.67 45.13 75.76
C GLY A 647 -42.62 44.23 77.01
N ALA A 648 -42.88 42.93 76.91
CA ALA A 648 -42.76 41.98 78.04
C ALA A 648 -41.36 41.37 78.21
N GLY A 649 -40.49 41.48 77.19
CA GLY A 649 -39.16 40.86 77.16
C GLY A 649 -38.11 41.56 78.03
N GLU A 650 -38.32 42.81 78.44
CA GLU A 650 -37.31 43.58 79.19
C GLU A 650 -37.42 43.46 80.72
N ARG A 651 -38.33 42.64 81.28
CA ARG A 651 -38.55 42.58 82.76
C ARG A 651 -38.11 41.31 83.49
N TRP A 652 -37.39 40.40 82.85
CA TRP A 652 -36.88 39.19 83.50
C TRP A 652 -35.36 39.02 83.35
N GLN A 653 -34.60 39.70 84.21
CA GLN A 653 -33.27 39.25 84.60
C GLN A 653 -33.35 38.68 86.02
N PRO A 654 -33.12 37.37 86.25
CA PRO A 654 -32.90 36.88 87.59
C PRO A 654 -31.49 37.26 88.06
N GLN A 655 -31.44 38.02 89.14
CA GLN A 655 -30.25 38.21 89.97
C GLN A 655 -29.66 36.85 90.39
N ALA A 656 -28.34 36.83 90.46
CA ALA A 656 -27.51 35.71 90.86
C ALA A 656 -27.89 35.13 92.24
N LEU A 657 -28.01 33.79 92.31
CA LEU A 657 -27.80 33.02 93.54
C LEU A 657 -26.94 31.81 93.19
N GLY A 658 -25.76 31.76 93.78
CA GLY A 658 -24.84 30.64 93.66
C GLY A 658 -25.36 29.40 94.35
N THR A 659 -25.11 28.24 93.76
CA THR A 659 -24.67 27.00 94.41
C THR A 659 -24.42 25.98 93.30
N GLY A 660 -23.29 25.28 93.39
CA GLY A 660 -22.84 24.36 92.37
C GLY A 660 -23.73 23.12 92.23
N ALA A 661 -23.84 22.64 91.00
CA ALA A 661 -24.10 21.23 90.71
C ALA A 661 -23.40 20.90 89.38
N ALA A 662 -22.37 20.08 89.49
CA ALA A 662 -21.74 19.41 88.37
C ALA A 662 -22.74 18.50 87.65
N LEU A 663 -22.63 18.39 86.32
CA LEU A 663 -22.97 17.17 85.61
C LEU A 663 -22.06 17.06 84.39
N ALA A 664 -20.95 16.36 84.62
CA ALA A 664 -20.21 15.68 83.58
C ALA A 664 -21.11 14.60 82.98
N ILE A 665 -21.26 14.59 81.66
CA ILE A 665 -21.52 13.36 80.91
C ILE A 665 -20.33 13.14 79.98
N ARG A 666 -19.63 12.06 80.31
CA ARG A 666 -18.50 11.42 79.68
C ARG A 666 -19.03 10.25 78.85
N ALA A 667 -18.40 10.00 77.69
CA ALA A 667 -18.20 8.72 76.98
C ALA A 667 -18.34 8.96 75.47
N GLY A 668 -17.49 8.49 74.56
CA GLY A 668 -16.28 7.66 74.52
C GLY A 668 -15.77 7.77 73.06
N GLY A 669 -14.51 7.58 72.66
CA GLY A 669 -13.55 6.57 73.07
C GLY A 669 -13.33 5.58 71.91
N HIS A 670 -12.13 5.63 71.28
CA HIS A 670 -11.43 4.56 70.54
C HIS A 670 -11.91 4.15 69.12
N HIS A 671 -11.07 4.29 68.08
CA HIS A 671 -10.01 3.36 67.59
C HIS A 671 -10.54 2.07 66.95
N SER A 672 -10.38 1.94 65.62
CA SER A 672 -9.66 0.82 64.97
C SER A 672 -9.69 1.01 63.45
N GLY A 673 -8.52 0.90 62.81
CA GLY A 673 -8.41 0.70 61.38
C GLY A 673 -8.76 -0.74 60.97
N GLY A 674 -8.97 -0.89 59.67
CA GLY A 674 -9.25 -2.13 58.93
C GLY A 674 -9.52 -1.76 57.48
#